data_AF-A0AA36IEP8-F1
#
_entry.id   AF-A0AA36IEP8-F1
#
_cell.length_a   1.000
_cell.length_b   1.000
_cell.length_c   1.000
_cell.angle_alpha   90.00
_cell.angle_beta   90.00
_cell.angle_gamma   90.00
#
_symmetry.space_group_name_H-M   'P 1'
#
loop_
_entity.id
_entity.type
_entity.pdbx_description
1 polymer ?
#
loop_
_entity_poly.entity_id
_entity_poly.type
_entity_poly.pdbx_seq_one_letter_code
_entity_poly.pdbx_strand_id
1 'polypeptide(L)'
;MELPLPHPRLSQSQVAHVAHAAWTPIPANFAGLPPASRRLGLALLAARLRRCQRRVASLDRPVKRLRARRRPPAPVMSQRTALEQAPSLEFLGTCLASGRLEEADQVTRDLLLVLAGGPALARGFLQPEEVPGISAEDLRALDRLWVKYSEGRLGYSVQRERLEAAGGDFQKFMHEIGWLQGPEPMLRFWPRREFDYSLTAPQGHLPLTNLIRGRELLLALLRHPAFAGAATAATADVPVVKEATTPEVRDWWAKLTGGADDEELDSTTDPEQTSIERPPESFEERGPGEVCFRITLITGFETFNARLYRSAARQAADVPGLSICVFTDKDIAERRAVVQQALETTDVFFCSLIFDFDQAEWLREACQHIEVRMIFESALELMSCTKVGSFAMSGGGGGMPPAVRSLISSLTGQREEDRIAGYTKFLKTGPKLLQFLPQLGPIPDLRRWLQSYALWSGGGRANVAKMLRYLAHEFGQLESAGTDGTAGDETSGNPLEVVEIPQVGLLHPARKFAFQPGPFWQSPRDYLDWYRSYKPEAFTERWPRVAVLLYRKHVVSELSYIWQLVNYFEEKHQILPIPIFIQGVDAHIAVRDLLTSDAEREAVASGKVPKNRTLSEEAIEVDAVVNTIGFPLVGGPAGSMEGGRNSEIAKEILTSLNVPYFVAAPLLIQDVNSWREQGIGGLQGVVLYALPELDGAIDAVALGGLVPGGDIELLPDRVDRLAGRLKRWVRLRRTPSAQRKVAIILYGYPPGIGATGTAALLNVPQSLHRLLVAMKEQGYDVGDLPEDPEELIREITAGDQAADSGAGFGDRAELAKGAAQVEVQQLAEWLPRDSQEAVESKWGEGLAQSGIRAMGSALLLGGRKQGNVWLAVQPPLGVPGDPMRLLFERDMTPHPQYVAFYKYIENEARSDM
;
A
#
# COMPACT_ATOMS: atom_id res chain seq x y z
N MET A 1 23.28 -9.06 59.27
CA MET A 1 24.16 -9.18 58.09
C MET A 1 23.24 -9.44 56.90
N GLU A 2 22.55 -8.47 56.31
CA GLU A 2 23.05 -7.25 55.64
C GLU A 2 24.20 -7.52 54.65
N LEU A 3 23.92 -7.39 53.34
CA LEU A 3 24.45 -6.36 52.42
C LEU A 3 23.91 -6.58 50.97
N PRO A 4 23.94 -5.57 50.06
CA PRO A 4 22.71 -4.96 49.53
C PRO A 4 22.59 -4.90 47.99
N LEU A 5 21.41 -4.51 47.50
CA LEU A 5 21.14 -4.07 46.13
C LEU A 5 21.79 -2.71 45.82
N PRO A 6 22.15 -2.43 44.55
CA PRO A 6 22.10 -1.06 44.04
C PRO A 6 21.37 -0.95 42.69
N HIS A 7 20.16 -0.39 42.72
CA HIS A 7 19.61 0.41 41.62
C HIS A 7 19.21 1.77 42.20
N PRO A 8 19.74 2.90 41.71
CA PRO A 8 19.18 4.19 42.07
C PRO A 8 17.92 4.42 41.22
N ARG A 9 16.75 4.09 41.77
CA ARG A 9 15.46 4.59 41.28
C ARG A 9 15.36 6.07 41.66
N LEU A 10 15.05 6.94 40.70
CA LEU A 10 14.56 8.28 40.99
C LEU A 10 13.27 8.14 41.80
N SER A 11 13.16 8.84 42.93
CA SER A 11 11.98 8.76 43.80
C SER A 11 10.76 9.41 43.13
N GLN A 12 9.56 8.91 43.44
CA GLN A 12 8.29 9.44 42.90
C GLN A 12 8.10 10.95 43.14
N SER A 13 8.67 11.51 44.21
CA SER A 13 8.63 12.96 44.47
C SER A 13 9.44 13.77 43.44
N GLN A 14 10.52 13.19 42.90
CA GLN A 14 11.36 13.84 41.88
C GLN A 14 10.74 13.80 40.49
N VAL A 15 9.96 12.77 40.17
CA VAL A 15 9.20 12.67 38.90
C VAL A 15 7.98 13.60 38.94
N ALA A 16 7.27 13.66 40.08
CA ALA A 16 6.15 14.57 40.29
C ALA A 16 6.58 16.05 40.22
N HIS A 17 7.75 16.40 40.78
CA HIS A 17 8.29 17.77 40.69
C HIS A 17 8.68 18.18 39.26
N VAL A 18 9.08 17.24 38.41
CA VAL A 18 9.44 17.49 37.00
C VAL A 18 8.18 17.64 36.13
N ALA A 19 7.15 16.83 36.37
CA ALA A 19 5.87 16.93 35.66
C ALA A 19 5.11 18.22 36.02
N HIS A 20 5.06 18.58 37.31
CA HIS A 20 4.36 19.79 37.76
C HIS A 20 5.06 21.09 37.30
N ALA A 21 6.38 21.04 37.12
CA ALA A 21 7.19 22.15 36.61
C ALA A 21 7.01 22.42 35.10
N ALA A 22 6.61 21.42 34.32
CA ALA A 22 6.48 21.49 32.87
C ALA A 22 5.06 21.89 32.40
N TRP A 23 4.05 21.80 33.28
CA TRP A 23 2.63 21.98 32.94
C TRP A 23 1.91 23.13 33.66
N THR A 24 2.63 24.00 34.40
CA THR A 24 2.04 25.27 34.85
C THR A 24 1.90 26.25 33.68
N PRO A 25 0.69 26.78 33.39
CA PRO A 25 0.48 27.70 32.28
C PRO A 25 1.29 28.99 32.46
N ILE A 26 1.90 29.46 31.37
CA ILE A 26 2.44 30.83 31.31
C ILE A 26 1.24 31.76 31.10
N PRO A 27 1.07 32.85 31.87
CA PRO A 27 -0.03 33.77 31.65
C PRO A 27 0.03 34.36 30.24
N ALA A 28 -1.10 34.36 29.54
CA ALA A 28 -1.26 34.68 28.12
C ALA A 28 -1.00 36.17 27.74
N ASN A 29 -0.26 36.94 28.53
CA ASN A 29 0.03 38.34 28.23
C ASN A 29 1.48 38.75 28.57
N PHE A 30 2.43 38.21 27.82
CA PHE A 30 3.86 38.55 27.93
C PHE A 30 4.19 39.98 27.46
N ALA A 31 3.32 40.57 26.63
CA ALA A 31 3.51 41.89 26.02
C ALA A 31 3.18 43.08 26.95
N GLY A 32 2.54 42.85 28.11
CA GLY A 32 2.12 43.89 29.06
C GLY A 32 3.01 44.10 30.29
N LEU A 33 4.04 43.26 30.50
CA LEU A 33 4.83 43.29 31.75
C LEU A 33 5.99 44.32 31.70
N PRO A 34 6.42 44.88 32.86
CA PRO A 34 7.57 45.80 32.94
C PRO A 34 8.89 45.16 32.46
N PRO A 35 9.87 45.96 31.95
CA PRO A 35 11.09 45.45 31.31
C PRO A 35 11.96 44.54 32.21
N ALA A 36 12.03 44.83 33.51
CA ALA A 36 12.82 44.05 34.47
C ALA A 36 12.26 42.62 34.65
N SER A 37 10.93 42.47 34.66
CA SER A 37 10.26 41.17 34.82
C SER A 37 10.38 40.28 33.59
N ARG A 38 10.42 40.86 32.38
CA ARG A 38 10.66 40.11 31.13
C ARG A 38 12.08 39.55 31.04
N ARG A 39 13.09 40.33 31.46
CA ARG A 39 14.48 39.87 31.50
C ARG A 39 14.68 38.71 32.47
N LEU A 40 14.03 38.75 33.63
CA LEU A 40 14.08 37.66 34.62
C LEU A 40 13.38 36.39 34.10
N GLY A 41 12.23 36.53 33.44
CA GLY A 41 11.51 35.41 32.82
C GLY A 41 12.30 34.72 31.70
N LEU A 42 12.93 35.50 30.81
CA LEU A 42 13.78 34.97 29.73
C LEU A 42 15.05 34.28 30.26
N ALA A 43 15.67 34.83 31.31
CA ALA A 43 16.85 34.22 31.94
C ALA A 43 16.51 32.87 32.60
N LEU A 44 15.35 32.76 33.26
CA LEU A 44 14.88 31.52 33.87
C LEU A 44 14.52 30.46 32.81
N LEU A 45 13.90 30.87 31.69
CA LEU A 45 13.58 29.96 30.59
C LEU A 45 14.85 29.40 29.92
N ALA A 46 15.84 30.26 29.67
CA ALA A 46 17.13 29.87 29.09
C ALA A 46 17.98 28.98 30.02
N ALA A 47 17.85 29.16 31.35
CA ALA A 47 18.47 28.27 32.32
C ALA A 47 17.78 26.89 32.35
N ARG A 48 16.44 26.84 32.18
CA ARG A 48 15.65 25.61 32.14
C ARG A 48 15.96 24.76 30.90
N LEU A 49 16.01 25.39 29.73
CA LEU A 49 16.36 24.74 28.45
C LEU A 49 17.75 24.12 28.50
N ARG A 50 18.74 24.84 29.05
CA ARG A 50 20.11 24.33 29.22
C ARG A 50 20.20 23.15 30.19
N ARG A 51 19.29 23.04 31.16
CA ARG A 51 19.21 21.90 32.10
C ARG A 51 18.58 20.67 31.45
N CYS A 52 17.57 20.83 30.60
CA CYS A 52 16.98 19.74 29.83
C CYS A 52 17.95 19.16 28.80
N GLN A 53 18.65 20.02 28.04
CA GLN A 53 19.62 19.58 27.03
C GLN A 53 20.76 18.73 27.62
N ARG A 54 21.27 19.07 28.81
CA ARG A 54 22.33 18.28 29.48
C ARG A 54 21.85 16.92 29.98
N ARG A 55 20.57 16.78 30.35
CA ARG A 55 19.99 15.49 30.78
C ARG A 55 19.70 14.55 29.62
N VAL A 56 19.28 15.08 28.47
CA VAL A 56 19.11 14.29 27.23
C VAL A 56 20.44 13.74 26.72
N ALA A 57 21.50 14.57 26.73
CA ALA A 57 22.84 14.13 26.34
C ALA A 57 23.42 13.00 27.23
N SER A 58 22.97 12.89 28.49
CA SER A 58 23.41 11.84 29.41
C SER A 58 22.76 10.46 29.20
N LEU A 59 21.71 10.38 28.36
CA LEU A 59 20.95 9.16 28.06
C LEU A 59 21.41 8.45 26.76
N ASP A 60 22.35 9.03 26.01
CA ASP A 60 22.80 8.50 24.70
C ASP A 60 23.80 7.33 24.83
N ARG A 61 24.57 7.27 25.92
CA ARG A 61 25.58 6.21 26.17
C ARG A 61 25.00 4.83 26.52
N PRO A 62 23.92 4.69 27.33
CA PRO A 62 23.29 3.40 27.60
C PRO A 62 22.60 2.78 26.37
N VAL A 63 21.98 3.59 25.52
CA VAL A 63 21.25 3.14 24.32
C VAL A 63 22.19 2.58 23.25
N LYS A 64 23.36 3.20 23.06
CA LYS A 64 24.42 2.70 22.16
C LYS A 64 24.98 1.34 22.59
N ARG A 65 25.05 1.04 23.89
CA ARG A 65 25.50 -0.26 24.41
C ARG A 65 24.47 -1.39 24.24
N LEU A 66 23.17 -1.08 24.17
CA LEU A 66 22.10 -2.04 23.90
C LEU A 66 22.02 -2.46 22.42
N ARG A 67 22.36 -1.56 21.49
CA ARG A 67 22.41 -1.86 20.04
C ARG A 67 23.57 -2.78 19.64
N ALA A 68 24.70 -2.72 20.34
CA ALA A 68 25.91 -3.49 20.00
C ALA A 68 25.84 -5.00 20.34
N ARG A 69 24.74 -5.51 20.90
CA ARG A 69 24.61 -6.91 21.35
C ARG A 69 23.66 -7.79 20.52
N ARG A 70 23.06 -7.30 19.42
CA ARG A 70 22.25 -8.12 18.52
C ARG A 70 23.07 -8.55 17.30
N ARG A 71 23.29 -9.87 17.14
CA ARG A 71 23.85 -10.44 15.92
C ARG A 71 22.90 -10.18 14.75
N PRO A 72 23.39 -9.79 13.56
CA PRO A 72 22.57 -9.73 12.35
C PRO A 72 22.19 -11.15 11.88
N PRO A 73 21.00 -11.35 11.31
CA PRO A 73 20.68 -12.57 10.57
C PRO A 73 21.55 -12.65 9.31
N ALA A 74 21.90 -13.88 8.89
CA ALA A 74 22.71 -14.12 7.70
C ALA A 74 22.00 -13.68 6.40
N PRO A 75 22.74 -13.32 5.33
CA PRO A 75 22.18 -12.76 4.11
C PRO A 75 21.45 -13.83 3.30
N VAL A 76 20.22 -13.56 2.85
CA VAL A 76 19.44 -14.48 1.99
C VAL A 76 19.35 -13.89 0.59
N MET A 77 20.18 -14.46 -0.29
CA MET A 77 20.05 -14.68 -1.73
C MET A 77 18.67 -14.43 -2.36
N SER A 78 18.62 -13.60 -3.41
CA SER A 78 17.43 -13.27 -4.19
C SER A 78 17.41 -14.00 -5.53
N GLN A 79 16.30 -14.65 -5.87
CA GLN A 79 16.05 -15.11 -7.24
C GLN A 79 14.63 -14.77 -7.67
N ARG A 80 14.53 -14.08 -8.82
CA ARG A 80 13.43 -14.07 -9.79
C ARG A 80 13.99 -13.52 -11.11
N THR A 81 14.78 -14.34 -11.77
CA THR A 81 14.98 -14.47 -13.23
C THR A 81 14.12 -15.66 -13.67
N ALA A 82 13.57 -15.81 -14.87
CA ALA A 82 13.36 -14.95 -16.03
C ALA A 82 12.00 -15.37 -16.65
N LEU A 83 11.62 -14.81 -17.80
CA LEU A 83 10.84 -15.53 -18.82
C LEU A 83 10.72 -14.69 -20.10
N GLU A 84 11.66 -14.95 -21.01
CA GLU A 84 11.76 -14.44 -22.38
C GLU A 84 10.95 -15.30 -23.38
N GLN A 85 10.22 -16.33 -22.94
CA GLN A 85 9.51 -17.29 -23.80
C GLN A 85 8.06 -17.53 -23.34
N ALA A 86 7.15 -17.89 -24.25
CA ALA A 86 5.78 -18.21 -23.89
C ALA A 86 5.74 -19.42 -22.93
N PRO A 87 4.88 -19.43 -21.89
CA PRO A 87 4.77 -20.57 -20.99
C PRO A 87 4.38 -21.82 -21.77
N SER A 88 5.30 -22.79 -21.85
CA SER A 88 5.13 -24.05 -22.56
C SER A 88 5.56 -25.22 -21.68
N LEU A 89 5.07 -26.42 -21.97
CA LEU A 89 5.51 -27.65 -21.28
C LEU A 89 7.01 -27.90 -21.48
N GLU A 90 7.56 -27.50 -22.62
CA GLU A 90 8.99 -27.57 -22.92
C GLU A 90 9.79 -26.63 -22.01
N PHE A 91 9.34 -25.38 -21.87
CA PHE A 91 10.00 -24.42 -20.99
C PHE A 91 9.92 -24.85 -19.51
N LEU A 92 8.78 -25.38 -19.08
CA LEU A 92 8.64 -25.99 -17.75
C LEU A 92 9.66 -27.12 -17.55
N GLY A 93 9.82 -27.99 -18.56
CA GLY A 93 10.82 -29.05 -18.56
C GLY A 93 12.25 -28.52 -18.41
N THR A 94 12.58 -27.44 -19.11
CA THR A 94 13.90 -26.78 -19.03
C THR A 94 14.17 -26.19 -17.65
N CYS A 95 13.19 -25.51 -17.04
CA CYS A 95 13.32 -24.98 -15.68
C CYS A 95 13.56 -26.10 -14.66
N LEU A 96 12.77 -27.17 -14.74
CA LEU A 96 12.87 -28.32 -13.84
C LEU A 96 14.19 -29.09 -14.02
N ALA A 97 14.62 -29.35 -15.26
CA ALA A 97 15.90 -30.00 -15.55
C ALA A 97 17.10 -29.18 -15.04
N SER A 98 16.98 -27.85 -15.06
CA SER A 98 18.02 -26.94 -14.57
C SER A 98 17.99 -26.73 -13.05
N GLY A 99 17.07 -27.38 -12.33
CA GLY A 99 16.89 -27.21 -10.88
C GLY A 99 16.29 -25.86 -10.46
N ARG A 100 15.72 -25.08 -11.40
CA ARG A 100 15.11 -23.77 -11.15
C ARG A 100 13.65 -23.94 -10.67
N LEU A 101 13.48 -24.51 -9.48
CA LEU A 101 12.16 -24.92 -8.95
C LEU A 101 11.20 -23.75 -8.70
N GLU A 102 11.70 -22.58 -8.29
CA GLU A 102 10.86 -21.37 -8.11
C GLU A 102 10.32 -20.85 -9.45
N GLU A 103 11.15 -20.88 -10.48
CA GLU A 103 10.76 -20.48 -11.84
C GLU A 103 9.80 -21.51 -12.44
N ALA A 104 10.09 -22.81 -12.29
CA ALA A 104 9.19 -23.89 -12.70
C ALA A 104 7.79 -23.77 -12.07
N ASP A 105 7.73 -23.38 -10.80
CA ASP A 105 6.48 -23.15 -10.08
C ASP A 105 5.70 -21.94 -10.64
N GLN A 106 6.40 -20.88 -11.06
CA GLN A 106 5.79 -19.76 -11.77
C GLN A 106 5.27 -20.15 -13.17
N VAL A 107 6.08 -20.84 -13.97
CA VAL A 107 5.68 -21.35 -15.28
C VAL A 107 4.46 -22.27 -15.17
N THR A 108 4.41 -23.10 -14.13
CA THR A 108 3.30 -24.01 -13.85
C THR A 108 1.98 -23.26 -13.67
N ARG A 109 1.99 -22.15 -12.91
CA ARG A 109 0.79 -21.31 -12.77
C ARG A 109 0.37 -20.67 -14.08
N ASP A 110 1.33 -20.13 -14.83
CA ASP A 110 1.04 -19.44 -16.08
C ASP A 110 0.50 -20.43 -17.12
N LEU A 111 1.03 -21.65 -17.17
CA LEU A 111 0.50 -22.77 -17.96
C LEU A 111 -0.93 -23.13 -17.57
N LEU A 112 -1.27 -23.21 -16.28
CA LEU A 112 -2.62 -23.49 -15.84
C LEU A 112 -3.64 -22.45 -16.32
N LEU A 113 -3.23 -21.18 -16.43
CA LEU A 113 -4.07 -20.12 -17.02
C LEU A 113 -4.25 -20.32 -18.53
N VAL A 114 -3.16 -20.61 -19.24
CA VAL A 114 -3.20 -20.88 -20.68
C VAL A 114 -4.11 -22.07 -20.99
N LEU A 115 -3.96 -23.16 -20.24
CA LEU A 115 -4.72 -24.39 -20.42
C LEU A 115 -6.21 -24.24 -20.06
N ALA A 116 -6.56 -23.31 -19.17
CA ALA A 116 -7.95 -22.99 -18.84
C ALA A 116 -8.62 -22.05 -19.85
N GLY A 117 -7.84 -21.40 -20.72
CA GLY A 117 -8.32 -20.62 -21.86
C GLY A 117 -8.51 -19.12 -21.60
N GLY A 118 -9.11 -18.45 -22.58
CA GLY A 118 -9.21 -16.97 -22.67
C GLY A 118 -9.78 -16.26 -21.43
N PRO A 119 -10.89 -16.74 -20.81
CA PRO A 119 -11.44 -16.12 -19.61
C PRO A 119 -10.49 -16.13 -18.41
N ALA A 120 -9.77 -17.24 -18.18
CA ALA A 120 -8.81 -17.37 -17.09
C ALA A 120 -7.56 -16.50 -17.33
N LEU A 121 -7.09 -16.44 -18.58
CA LEU A 121 -5.98 -15.56 -19.01
C LEU A 121 -6.33 -14.08 -18.84
N ALA A 122 -7.50 -13.64 -19.30
CA ALA A 122 -7.95 -12.25 -19.19
C ALA A 122 -8.06 -11.79 -17.73
N ARG A 123 -8.43 -12.73 -16.84
CA ARG A 123 -8.62 -12.49 -15.41
C ARG A 123 -7.32 -12.64 -14.60
N GLY A 124 -6.31 -13.31 -15.12
CA GLY A 124 -4.99 -13.49 -14.49
C GLY A 124 -4.96 -14.44 -13.29
N PHE A 125 -5.99 -15.29 -13.13
CA PHE A 125 -6.02 -16.37 -12.13
C PHE A 125 -7.02 -17.46 -12.53
N LEU A 126 -6.86 -18.66 -11.99
CA LEU A 126 -7.74 -19.80 -12.26
C LEU A 126 -8.90 -19.87 -11.23
N GLN A 127 -10.12 -20.12 -11.70
CA GLN A 127 -11.28 -20.39 -10.85
C GLN A 127 -11.49 -21.92 -10.68
N PRO A 128 -11.98 -22.39 -9.52
CA PRO A 128 -12.22 -23.82 -9.30
C PRO A 128 -13.15 -24.45 -10.36
N GLU A 129 -14.12 -23.70 -10.87
CA GLU A 129 -15.12 -24.15 -11.85
C GLU A 129 -14.52 -24.37 -13.25
N GLU A 130 -13.36 -23.77 -13.53
CA GLU A 130 -12.67 -23.88 -14.83
C GLU A 130 -11.76 -25.11 -14.89
N VAL A 131 -11.33 -25.63 -13.73
CA VAL A 131 -10.41 -26.77 -13.65
C VAL A 131 -10.92 -28.03 -14.38
N PRO A 132 -12.21 -28.44 -14.27
CA PRO A 132 -12.72 -29.58 -15.01
C PRO A 132 -12.70 -29.41 -16.54
N GLY A 133 -12.59 -28.17 -17.03
CA GLY A 133 -12.49 -27.86 -18.46
C GLY A 133 -11.07 -28.03 -19.02
N ILE A 134 -10.06 -28.20 -18.17
CA ILE A 134 -8.68 -28.38 -18.58
C ILE A 134 -8.46 -29.83 -19.07
N SER A 135 -7.75 -29.99 -20.18
CA SER A 135 -7.39 -31.30 -20.72
C SER A 135 -6.65 -32.18 -19.69
N ALA A 136 -7.16 -33.40 -19.49
CA ALA A 136 -6.51 -34.37 -18.61
C ALA A 136 -5.16 -34.83 -19.14
N GLU A 137 -4.91 -34.72 -20.45
CA GLU A 137 -3.61 -35.05 -21.05
C GLU A 137 -2.55 -33.99 -20.71
N ASP A 138 -2.91 -32.71 -20.81
CA ASP A 138 -1.99 -31.60 -20.53
C ASP A 138 -1.62 -31.51 -19.05
N LEU A 139 -2.62 -31.71 -18.16
CA LEU A 139 -2.35 -31.79 -16.73
C LEU A 139 -1.47 -32.99 -16.37
N ARG A 140 -1.66 -34.14 -17.05
CA ARG A 140 -0.76 -35.31 -16.89
C ARG A 140 0.65 -35.00 -17.38
N ALA A 141 0.81 -34.31 -18.50
CA ALA A 141 2.11 -33.94 -19.04
C ALA A 141 2.86 -32.98 -18.10
N LEU A 142 2.16 -31.96 -17.59
CA LEU A 142 2.68 -31.01 -16.60
C LEU A 142 3.16 -31.73 -15.33
N ASP A 143 2.32 -32.60 -14.77
CA ASP A 143 2.63 -33.33 -13.54
C ASP A 143 3.77 -34.35 -13.72
N ARG A 144 3.85 -35.03 -14.86
CA ARG A 144 4.97 -35.93 -15.19
C ARG A 144 6.31 -35.22 -15.19
N LEU A 145 6.38 -33.96 -15.65
CA LEU A 145 7.62 -33.19 -15.60
C LEU A 145 8.06 -32.93 -14.16
N TRP A 146 7.13 -32.51 -13.30
CA TRP A 146 7.41 -32.31 -11.88
C TRP A 146 7.87 -33.59 -11.19
N VAL A 147 7.17 -34.70 -11.42
CA VAL A 147 7.52 -36.03 -10.86
C VAL A 147 8.88 -36.49 -11.36
N LYS A 148 9.16 -36.39 -12.66
CA LYS A 148 10.42 -36.84 -13.28
C LYS A 148 11.64 -36.12 -12.72
N TYR A 149 11.60 -34.78 -12.70
CA TYR A 149 12.75 -33.96 -12.28
C TYR A 149 12.86 -33.77 -10.76
N SER A 150 11.91 -34.30 -9.99
CA SER A 150 11.96 -34.33 -8.52
C SER A 150 12.13 -35.72 -7.92
N GLU A 151 12.46 -36.73 -8.74
CA GLU A 151 12.56 -38.14 -8.32
C GLU A 151 11.30 -38.65 -7.60
N GLY A 152 10.13 -38.20 -8.06
CA GLY A 152 8.82 -38.59 -7.52
C GLY A 152 8.40 -37.87 -6.24
N ARG A 153 9.08 -36.79 -5.85
CA ARG A 153 8.80 -36.07 -4.60
C ARG A 153 7.82 -34.90 -4.75
N LEU A 154 7.74 -34.28 -5.91
CA LEU A 154 6.95 -33.08 -6.19
C LEU A 154 5.99 -33.33 -7.35
N GLY A 155 4.83 -32.67 -7.35
CA GLY A 155 3.76 -32.88 -8.31
C GLY A 155 2.37 -32.82 -7.68
N TYR A 156 1.35 -32.52 -8.48
CA TYR A 156 -0.06 -32.56 -8.10
C TYR A 156 -0.54 -34.00 -7.83
N SER A 157 -0.01 -35.01 -8.53
CA SER A 157 -0.26 -36.42 -8.21
C SER A 157 0.27 -36.78 -6.82
N VAL A 158 1.47 -36.32 -6.49
CA VAL A 158 2.09 -36.52 -5.17
C VAL A 158 1.31 -35.79 -4.07
N GLN A 159 0.83 -34.57 -4.33
CA GLN A 159 -0.06 -33.85 -3.41
C GLN A 159 -1.37 -34.60 -3.19
N ARG A 160 -1.96 -35.16 -4.23
CA ARG A 160 -3.19 -35.95 -4.13
C ARG A 160 -2.99 -37.19 -3.26
N GLU A 161 -1.90 -37.94 -3.47
CA GLU A 161 -1.57 -39.10 -2.65
C GLU A 161 -1.38 -38.73 -1.18
N ARG A 162 -0.77 -37.57 -0.90
CA ARG A 162 -0.62 -37.05 0.47
C ARG A 162 -1.96 -36.67 1.08
N LEU A 163 -2.86 -36.07 0.32
CA LEU A 163 -4.22 -35.78 0.78
C LEU A 163 -5.04 -37.05 1.05
N GLU A 164 -4.88 -38.08 0.22
CA GLU A 164 -5.51 -39.39 0.40
C GLU A 164 -4.93 -40.12 1.63
N ALA A 165 -3.61 -40.09 1.83
CA ALA A 165 -2.93 -40.64 3.02
C ALA A 165 -3.30 -39.90 4.32
N ALA A 166 -3.63 -38.62 4.23
CA ALA A 166 -4.19 -37.84 5.33
C ALA A 166 -5.65 -38.18 5.64
N GLY A 167 -6.30 -39.09 4.89
CA GLY A 167 -7.69 -39.47 5.07
C GLY A 167 -8.69 -38.39 4.65
N GLY A 168 -8.28 -37.46 3.79
CA GLY A 168 -9.07 -36.29 3.40
C GLY A 168 -9.05 -35.13 4.41
N ASP A 169 -8.30 -35.24 5.51
CA ASP A 169 -8.08 -34.14 6.44
C ASP A 169 -7.14 -33.10 5.81
N PHE A 170 -7.72 -31.98 5.39
CA PHE A 170 -7.01 -30.90 4.72
C PHE A 170 -5.96 -30.23 5.63
N GLN A 171 -6.21 -30.12 6.93
CA GLN A 171 -5.27 -29.46 7.85
C GLN A 171 -4.04 -30.35 8.09
N LYS A 172 -4.26 -31.66 8.26
CA LYS A 172 -3.19 -32.65 8.35
C LYS A 172 -2.36 -32.69 7.06
N PHE A 173 -3.02 -32.73 5.90
CA PHE A 173 -2.38 -32.64 4.58
C PHE A 173 -1.48 -31.41 4.47
N MET A 174 -2.00 -30.23 4.80
CA MET A 174 -1.28 -28.96 4.73
C MET A 174 -0.06 -28.91 5.66
N HIS A 175 -0.11 -29.59 6.81
CA HIS A 175 1.05 -29.77 7.68
C HIS A 175 2.09 -30.71 7.03
N GLU A 176 1.65 -31.85 6.48
CA GLU A 176 2.54 -32.85 5.88
C GLU A 176 3.31 -32.32 4.67
N ILE A 177 2.66 -31.52 3.83
CA ILE A 177 3.31 -30.87 2.67
C ILE A 177 4.07 -29.59 3.06
N GLY A 178 4.07 -29.19 4.33
CA GLY A 178 4.84 -28.04 4.83
C GLY A 178 4.27 -26.66 4.50
N TRP A 179 2.96 -26.54 4.26
CA TRP A 179 2.28 -25.27 3.97
C TRP A 179 1.69 -24.57 5.22
N LEU A 180 1.89 -25.14 6.41
CA LEU A 180 1.58 -24.53 7.71
C LEU A 180 2.85 -24.17 8.49
N GLN A 181 2.78 -23.17 9.38
CA GLN A 181 3.88 -22.79 10.28
C GLN A 181 3.44 -22.72 11.75
N GLY A 182 4.25 -23.31 12.64
CA GLY A 182 4.14 -23.13 14.10
C GLY A 182 3.24 -24.16 14.80
N PRO A 183 3.19 -24.14 16.15
CA PRO A 183 2.29 -24.98 16.95
C PRO A 183 0.80 -24.59 16.80
N GLU A 184 0.50 -23.42 16.21
CA GLU A 184 -0.82 -22.97 15.79
C GLU A 184 -0.93 -23.03 14.25
N PRO A 185 -2.05 -23.47 13.66
CA PRO A 185 -2.16 -23.74 12.23
C PRO A 185 -2.36 -22.45 11.41
N MET A 186 -1.31 -21.64 11.26
CA MET A 186 -1.31 -20.53 10.30
C MET A 186 -0.85 -20.99 8.92
N LEU A 187 -1.61 -20.63 7.88
CA LEU A 187 -1.26 -20.83 6.47
C LEU A 187 -0.05 -19.98 6.09
N ARG A 188 0.94 -20.57 5.43
CA ARG A 188 2.03 -19.81 4.78
C ARG A 188 1.43 -18.94 3.66
N PHE A 189 1.80 -17.66 3.64
CA PHE A 189 1.21 -16.72 2.69
C PHE A 189 2.08 -16.57 1.43
N TRP A 190 1.46 -16.89 0.29
CA TRP A 190 1.99 -16.63 -1.04
C TRP A 190 1.90 -15.13 -1.39
N PRO A 191 2.91 -14.48 -2.03
CA PRO A 191 4.25 -14.94 -2.36
C PRO A 191 5.30 -14.34 -1.39
N ARG A 192 5.56 -15.02 -0.27
CA ARG A 192 6.77 -14.78 0.54
C ARG A 192 7.71 -15.98 0.44
N ARG A 193 9.01 -15.80 0.75
CA ARG A 193 10.04 -16.87 0.85
C ARG A 193 9.80 -17.84 2.02
N GLU A 194 8.55 -18.14 2.30
CA GLU A 194 8.13 -19.08 3.34
C GLU A 194 8.03 -20.51 2.77
N PHE A 195 7.97 -20.67 1.44
CA PHE A 195 7.96 -21.97 0.79
C PHE A 195 9.37 -22.45 0.44
N ASP A 196 9.59 -23.75 0.55
CA ASP A 196 10.86 -24.44 0.33
C ASP A 196 10.98 -24.85 -1.15
N TYR A 197 11.73 -24.08 -1.93
CA TYR A 197 12.03 -24.38 -3.34
C TYR A 197 13.29 -25.24 -3.48
N SER A 198 13.34 -26.35 -2.76
CA SER A 198 14.42 -27.33 -2.83
C SER A 198 13.87 -28.74 -3.11
N LEU A 199 14.71 -29.61 -3.68
CA LEU A 199 14.38 -31.04 -3.80
C LEU A 199 14.27 -31.73 -2.43
N THR A 200 14.82 -31.10 -1.37
CA THR A 200 14.71 -31.57 0.01
C THR A 200 13.41 -31.16 0.71
N ALA A 201 12.57 -30.36 0.06
CA ALA A 201 11.27 -29.96 0.59
C ALA A 201 10.38 -31.16 0.95
N PRO A 202 9.38 -30.97 1.84
CA PRO A 202 8.41 -32.00 2.14
C PRO A 202 7.75 -32.57 0.87
N GLN A 203 7.40 -33.85 0.90
CA GLN A 203 6.83 -34.50 -0.28
C GLN A 203 5.46 -33.86 -0.62
N GLY A 204 5.29 -33.46 -1.88
CA GLY A 204 4.12 -32.69 -2.33
C GLY A 204 4.19 -31.18 -2.09
N HIS A 205 5.33 -30.63 -1.63
CA HIS A 205 5.43 -29.19 -1.35
C HIS A 205 5.20 -28.28 -2.57
N LEU A 206 5.61 -28.73 -3.75
CA LEU A 206 5.44 -28.03 -5.04
C LEU A 206 4.65 -28.94 -6.01
N PRO A 207 3.91 -28.38 -6.98
CA PRO A 207 3.73 -26.94 -7.27
C PRO A 207 2.75 -26.23 -6.32
N LEU A 208 2.89 -24.93 -6.17
CA LEU A 208 2.14 -24.11 -5.23
C LEU A 208 0.83 -23.62 -5.87
N THR A 209 -0.27 -23.75 -5.13
CA THR A 209 -1.61 -23.26 -5.52
C THR A 209 -2.05 -22.16 -4.57
N ASN A 210 -2.50 -21.03 -5.12
CA ASN A 210 -2.88 -19.87 -4.32
C ASN A 210 -4.17 -20.13 -3.50
N LEU A 211 -4.05 -20.07 -2.17
CA LEU A 211 -5.15 -20.29 -1.22
C LEU A 211 -5.82 -18.99 -0.72
N ILE A 212 -5.44 -17.81 -1.23
CA ILE A 212 -6.04 -16.51 -0.85
C ILE A 212 -7.57 -16.51 -1.06
N ARG A 213 -8.05 -17.25 -2.05
CA ARG A 213 -9.49 -17.37 -2.39
C ARG A 213 -10.15 -18.62 -1.79
N GLY A 214 -9.51 -19.26 -0.82
CA GLY A 214 -9.94 -20.51 -0.20
C GLY A 214 -9.28 -21.74 -0.81
N ARG A 215 -9.63 -22.92 -0.28
CA ARG A 215 -9.02 -24.22 -0.65
C ARG A 215 -9.60 -24.89 -1.90
N GLU A 216 -10.72 -24.37 -2.41
CA GLU A 216 -11.49 -25.03 -3.47
C GLU A 216 -10.72 -25.18 -4.78
N LEU A 217 -9.84 -24.24 -5.12
CA LEU A 217 -9.01 -24.34 -6.33
C LEU A 217 -8.04 -25.53 -6.26
N LEU A 218 -7.33 -25.67 -5.13
CA LEU A 218 -6.43 -26.80 -4.93
C LEU A 218 -7.21 -28.12 -4.90
N LEU A 219 -8.34 -28.16 -4.21
CA LEU A 219 -9.19 -29.36 -4.19
C LEU A 219 -9.72 -29.72 -5.58
N ALA A 220 -10.10 -28.74 -6.40
CA ALA A 220 -10.53 -28.97 -7.78
C ALA A 220 -9.40 -29.57 -8.63
N LEU A 221 -8.17 -29.04 -8.50
CA LEU A 221 -6.99 -29.61 -9.15
C LEU A 221 -6.73 -31.05 -8.70
N LEU A 222 -6.67 -31.30 -7.39
CA LEU A 222 -6.35 -32.63 -6.85
C LEU A 222 -7.44 -33.68 -7.15
N ARG A 223 -8.71 -33.28 -7.27
CA ARG A 223 -9.82 -34.16 -7.66
C ARG A 223 -9.85 -34.46 -9.16
N HIS A 224 -9.10 -33.72 -9.98
CA HIS A 224 -9.08 -33.91 -11.42
C HIS A 224 -8.63 -35.34 -11.79
N PRO A 225 -9.27 -36.02 -12.77
CA PRO A 225 -8.93 -37.40 -13.13
C PRO A 225 -7.50 -37.55 -13.68
N ALA A 226 -6.86 -36.45 -14.10
CA ALA A 226 -5.47 -36.44 -14.55
C ALA A 226 -4.49 -36.99 -13.50
N PHE A 227 -4.76 -36.80 -12.22
CA PHE A 227 -3.83 -37.14 -11.13
C PHE A 227 -4.19 -38.44 -10.39
N ALA A 228 -5.17 -39.20 -10.89
CA ALA A 228 -5.54 -40.48 -10.29
C ALA A 228 -4.55 -41.59 -10.67
N GLY A 229 -3.79 -42.12 -9.69
CA GLY A 229 -2.99 -43.35 -9.83
C GLY A 229 -1.68 -43.25 -10.62
N ALA A 230 -1.01 -42.09 -10.62
CA ALA A 230 0.11 -41.80 -11.53
C ALA A 230 1.55 -41.89 -10.95
N ALA A 231 1.76 -42.02 -9.63
CA ALA A 231 3.11 -41.86 -9.06
C ALA A 231 4.11 -43.01 -9.35
N THR A 232 3.72 -44.08 -10.04
CA THR A 232 4.59 -45.25 -10.27
C THR A 232 5.19 -45.38 -11.69
N ALA A 233 5.04 -44.40 -12.58
CA ALA A 233 5.52 -44.50 -13.97
C ALA A 233 6.74 -43.60 -14.26
N ALA A 234 7.91 -43.96 -13.71
CA ALA A 234 9.16 -43.21 -13.91
C ALA A 234 9.98 -43.62 -15.16
N THR A 235 9.50 -44.54 -16.01
CA THR A 235 10.36 -45.23 -17.01
C THR A 235 9.80 -45.31 -18.44
N ALA A 236 9.00 -44.37 -18.91
CA ALA A 236 8.57 -44.34 -20.32
C ALA A 236 9.09 -43.09 -21.04
N ASP A 237 9.67 -43.30 -22.23
CA ASP A 237 10.15 -42.24 -23.12
C ASP A 237 9.06 -41.20 -23.39
N VAL A 238 9.47 -39.93 -23.39
CA VAL A 238 8.61 -38.79 -23.70
C VAL A 238 8.35 -38.81 -25.21
N PRO A 239 7.10 -39.03 -25.68
CA PRO A 239 6.80 -38.77 -27.07
C PRO A 239 6.93 -37.27 -27.30
N VAL A 240 7.56 -36.88 -28.42
CA VAL A 240 7.54 -35.49 -28.90
C VAL A 240 6.07 -35.10 -29.11
N VAL A 241 5.50 -34.36 -28.16
CA VAL A 241 4.09 -33.91 -28.23
C VAL A 241 4.03 -32.72 -29.18
N LYS A 242 3.24 -32.88 -30.24
CA LYS A 242 2.87 -31.79 -31.15
C LYS A 242 2.25 -30.65 -30.34
N GLU A 243 2.79 -29.45 -30.55
CA GLU A 243 2.39 -28.17 -29.96
C GLU A 243 0.90 -28.12 -29.52
N ALA A 244 0.69 -28.18 -28.20
CA ALA A 244 -0.63 -28.06 -27.58
C ALA A 244 -1.06 -26.59 -27.46
N THR A 245 -1.24 -25.92 -28.60
CA THR A 245 -1.90 -24.61 -28.65
C THR A 245 -3.09 -24.74 -29.58
N THR A 246 -4.30 -24.59 -29.06
CA THR A 246 -5.50 -24.45 -29.88
C THR A 246 -5.30 -23.33 -30.90
N PRO A 247 -5.85 -23.44 -32.13
CA PRO A 247 -5.69 -22.43 -33.17
C PRO A 247 -6.08 -21.02 -32.72
N GLU A 248 -7.05 -20.91 -31.81
CA GLU A 248 -7.49 -19.65 -31.22
C GLU A 248 -6.42 -19.00 -30.33
N VAL A 249 -5.64 -19.80 -29.58
CA VAL A 249 -4.54 -19.32 -28.73
C VAL A 249 -3.31 -18.98 -29.58
N ARG A 250 -3.05 -19.75 -30.64
CA ARG A 250 -1.93 -19.49 -31.56
C ARG A 250 -2.19 -18.25 -32.44
N ASP A 251 -3.42 -18.04 -32.90
CA ASP A 251 -3.85 -16.85 -33.63
C ASP A 251 -3.89 -15.60 -32.70
N TRP A 252 -4.27 -15.78 -31.43
CA TRP A 252 -4.18 -14.75 -30.41
C TRP A 252 -2.71 -14.37 -30.11
N TRP A 253 -1.79 -15.34 -30.01
CA TRP A 253 -0.35 -15.12 -29.84
C TRP A 253 0.33 -14.52 -31.08
N ALA A 254 0.00 -14.97 -32.29
CA ALA A 254 0.54 -14.42 -33.54
C ALA A 254 0.07 -12.96 -33.79
N LYS A 255 -1.14 -12.62 -33.35
CA LYS A 255 -1.62 -11.22 -33.29
C LYS A 255 -0.92 -10.38 -32.22
N LEU A 256 -0.38 -11.02 -31.19
CA LEU A 256 0.37 -10.40 -30.08
C LEU A 256 1.84 -10.15 -30.42
N THR A 257 2.45 -10.99 -31.25
CA THR A 257 3.89 -10.92 -31.58
C THR A 257 4.21 -10.31 -32.93
N GLY A 258 3.20 -10.13 -33.81
CA GLY A 258 3.45 -9.76 -35.21
C GLY A 258 4.01 -10.97 -35.96
N GLY A 259 3.30 -11.43 -37.00
CA GLY A 259 3.67 -12.64 -37.73
C GLY A 259 5.10 -12.59 -38.25
N ALA A 260 5.93 -13.52 -37.80
CA ALA A 260 7.20 -13.86 -38.41
C ALA A 260 7.05 -15.25 -39.05
N ASP A 261 7.35 -15.33 -40.35
CA ASP A 261 7.31 -16.55 -41.13
C ASP A 261 8.36 -17.55 -40.61
N ASP A 262 7.96 -18.82 -40.51
CA ASP A 262 8.83 -19.95 -40.14
C ASP A 262 9.88 -20.21 -41.24
N GLU A 263 11.16 -20.01 -40.93
CA GLU A 263 12.27 -20.66 -41.66
C GLU A 263 12.88 -21.77 -40.78
N GLU A 264 12.86 -23.00 -41.32
CA GLU A 264 13.43 -24.22 -40.75
C GLU A 264 14.93 -24.05 -40.39
N LEU A 265 15.29 -24.38 -39.13
CA LEU A 265 16.69 -24.56 -38.75
C LEU A 265 16.98 -26.02 -38.38
N ASP A 266 17.87 -26.58 -39.18
CA ASP A 266 18.38 -27.95 -39.17
C ASP A 266 19.22 -28.25 -37.92
N SER A 267 19.03 -29.45 -37.37
CA SER A 267 19.64 -29.92 -36.13
C SER A 267 20.94 -30.68 -36.42
N THR A 268 22.08 -30.14 -36.00
CA THR A 268 23.27 -30.97 -35.73
C THR A 268 24.02 -30.48 -34.50
N THR A 269 24.03 -31.32 -33.47
CA THR A 269 24.78 -31.18 -32.23
C THR A 269 26.16 -31.80 -32.41
N ASP A 270 27.22 -31.14 -31.95
CA ASP A 270 28.52 -31.78 -31.70
C ASP A 270 28.96 -31.47 -30.26
N PRO A 271 29.18 -32.48 -29.39
CA PRO A 271 29.46 -32.25 -27.97
C PRO A 271 30.93 -32.55 -27.65
N GLU A 272 31.76 -31.53 -27.44
CA GLU A 272 32.99 -31.67 -26.64
C GLU A 272 33.67 -30.32 -26.40
N GLN A 273 33.62 -29.81 -25.15
CA GLN A 273 34.80 -29.29 -24.42
C GLN A 273 34.42 -28.65 -23.05
N THR A 274 34.54 -29.49 -22.02
CA THR A 274 35.27 -29.29 -20.76
C THR A 274 35.49 -27.87 -20.17
N SER A 275 34.97 -27.72 -18.95
CA SER A 275 35.56 -27.12 -17.73
C SER A 275 36.02 -25.66 -17.73
N ILE A 276 35.42 -24.83 -16.87
CA ILE A 276 36.06 -23.90 -15.91
C ILE A 276 35.01 -23.41 -14.88
N GLU A 277 35.34 -23.57 -13.59
CA GLU A 277 34.91 -22.96 -12.31
C GLU A 277 33.56 -22.20 -12.15
N ARG A 278 32.79 -22.58 -11.10
CA ARG A 278 31.72 -21.79 -10.41
C ARG A 278 32.27 -21.36 -9.02
N PRO A 279 31.89 -20.22 -8.37
CA PRO A 279 30.52 -19.63 -8.22
C PRO A 279 30.50 -18.05 -8.25
N PRO A 280 29.45 -17.26 -7.84
CA PRO A 280 28.05 -17.54 -7.45
C PRO A 280 26.95 -16.73 -8.21
N GLU A 281 25.76 -17.32 -8.36
CA GLU A 281 24.43 -16.66 -8.29
C GLU A 281 24.18 -15.46 -9.24
N SER A 282 23.96 -15.77 -10.52
CA SER A 282 23.84 -14.89 -11.69
C SER A 282 22.91 -13.67 -11.55
N PHE A 283 23.53 -12.48 -11.50
CA PHE A 283 22.95 -11.15 -11.78
C PHE A 283 23.38 -10.62 -13.17
N GLU A 284 23.56 -11.52 -14.13
CA GLU A 284 23.91 -11.20 -15.52
C GLU A 284 23.10 -12.15 -16.42
N GLU A 285 22.24 -11.65 -17.31
CA GLU A 285 21.90 -12.36 -18.54
C GLU A 285 22.90 -11.87 -19.59
N ARG A 286 23.86 -12.74 -19.94
CA ARG A 286 24.76 -12.54 -21.09
C ARG A 286 24.08 -13.14 -22.31
N GLY A 287 23.67 -12.29 -23.26
CA GLY A 287 23.51 -12.70 -24.66
C GLY A 287 24.88 -12.94 -25.32
N PRO A 288 24.96 -13.69 -26.45
CA PRO A 288 26.23 -14.14 -27.00
C PRO A 288 26.93 -13.02 -27.80
N GLY A 289 28.18 -12.70 -27.45
CA GLY A 289 29.07 -11.86 -28.26
C GLY A 289 30.00 -10.94 -27.46
N GLU A 290 31.26 -10.86 -27.88
CA GLU A 290 32.36 -10.12 -27.23
C GLU A 290 32.08 -8.59 -27.16
N VAL A 291 32.34 -8.01 -25.98
CA VAL A 291 32.15 -6.60 -25.54
C VAL A 291 30.83 -6.35 -24.79
N CYS A 292 30.95 -5.96 -23.51
CA CYS A 292 29.84 -5.68 -22.59
C CYS A 292 29.93 -4.23 -22.11
N PHE A 293 29.01 -3.37 -22.56
CA PHE A 293 28.86 -1.99 -22.09
C PHE A 293 27.93 -1.94 -20.88
N ARG A 294 28.37 -1.31 -19.78
CA ARG A 294 27.71 -1.39 -18.47
C ARG A 294 27.14 -0.06 -18.00
N ILE A 295 25.83 -0.04 -17.74
CA ILE A 295 25.14 1.08 -17.12
C ILE A 295 24.75 0.70 -15.68
N THR A 296 25.16 1.50 -14.70
CA THR A 296 24.70 1.34 -13.31
C THR A 296 23.77 2.48 -12.94
N LEU A 297 22.52 2.15 -12.61
CA LEU A 297 21.44 3.03 -12.18
C LEU A 297 21.23 2.90 -10.67
N ILE A 298 21.36 4.00 -9.93
CA ILE A 298 21.10 4.07 -8.48
C ILE A 298 20.07 5.15 -8.16
N THR A 299 19.00 4.79 -7.46
CA THR A 299 17.91 5.72 -7.11
C THR A 299 17.63 5.74 -5.61
N GLY A 300 17.58 6.91 -4.98
CA GLY A 300 17.19 7.08 -3.58
C GLY A 300 15.77 7.61 -3.40
N PHE A 301 15.16 7.45 -2.21
CA PHE A 301 13.81 7.94 -1.87
C PHE A 301 12.66 7.47 -2.82
N GLU A 302 12.97 6.60 -3.77
CA GLU A 302 12.08 6.01 -4.77
C GLU A 302 12.23 4.49 -4.77
N THR A 303 12.49 3.87 -3.62
CA THR A 303 12.58 2.42 -3.50
C THR A 303 11.32 1.72 -4.05
N PHE A 304 10.15 2.38 -3.94
CA PHE A 304 8.89 1.90 -4.51
C PHE A 304 8.84 1.84 -6.05
N ASN A 305 9.80 2.47 -6.74
CA ASN A 305 9.96 2.41 -8.19
C ASN A 305 11.00 1.36 -8.65
N ALA A 306 11.64 0.64 -7.74
CA ALA A 306 12.71 -0.30 -8.07
C ALA A 306 12.28 -1.33 -9.14
N ARG A 307 11.03 -1.82 -9.05
CA ARG A 307 10.45 -2.72 -10.04
C ARG A 307 10.33 -2.08 -11.43
N LEU A 308 9.90 -0.83 -11.50
CA LEU A 308 9.80 -0.09 -12.76
C LEU A 308 11.17 0.03 -13.42
N TYR A 309 12.19 0.44 -12.66
CA TYR A 309 13.54 0.61 -13.19
C TYR A 309 14.15 -0.72 -13.65
N ARG A 310 13.96 -1.80 -12.89
CA ARG A 310 14.38 -3.16 -13.31
C ARG A 310 13.64 -3.62 -14.56
N SER A 311 12.33 -3.34 -14.67
CA SER A 311 11.58 -3.68 -15.87
C SER A 311 11.99 -2.84 -17.08
N ALA A 312 12.34 -1.57 -16.89
CA ALA A 312 12.87 -0.71 -17.94
C ALA A 312 14.26 -1.18 -18.40
N ALA A 313 15.11 -1.61 -17.46
CA ALA A 313 16.41 -2.20 -17.77
C ALA A 313 16.28 -3.48 -18.60
N ARG A 314 15.37 -4.39 -18.23
CA ARG A 314 15.07 -5.59 -19.03
C ARG A 314 14.55 -5.24 -20.43
N GLN A 315 13.68 -4.24 -20.53
CA GLN A 315 13.17 -3.80 -21.83
C GLN A 315 14.29 -3.24 -22.71
N ALA A 316 15.29 -2.56 -22.13
CA ALA A 316 16.45 -2.04 -22.86
C ALA A 316 17.54 -3.09 -23.13
N ALA A 317 17.48 -4.27 -22.49
CA ALA A 317 18.45 -5.35 -22.68
C ALA A 317 18.29 -6.07 -24.03
N ASP A 318 17.29 -5.68 -24.83
CA ASP A 318 17.16 -6.05 -26.24
C ASP A 318 18.32 -5.52 -27.12
N VAL A 319 19.10 -4.55 -26.61
CA VAL A 319 20.32 -4.06 -27.24
C VAL A 319 21.47 -5.05 -27.00
N PRO A 320 22.00 -5.74 -28.03
CA PRO A 320 23.10 -6.67 -27.88
C PRO A 320 24.35 -5.98 -27.28
N GLY A 321 25.00 -6.64 -26.32
CA GLY A 321 26.19 -6.11 -25.64
C GLY A 321 25.92 -5.12 -24.50
N LEU A 322 24.66 -4.77 -24.22
CA LEU A 322 24.28 -3.90 -23.10
C LEU A 322 24.05 -4.70 -21.81
N SER A 323 24.64 -4.26 -20.70
CA SER A 323 24.38 -4.77 -19.35
C SER A 323 23.98 -3.63 -18.42
N ILE A 324 22.92 -3.83 -17.63
CA ILE A 324 22.35 -2.79 -16.78
C ILE A 324 22.20 -3.29 -15.34
N CYS A 325 22.79 -2.58 -14.40
CA CYS A 325 22.64 -2.81 -12.96
C CYS A 325 21.70 -1.76 -12.36
N VAL A 326 20.71 -2.19 -11.55
CA VAL A 326 19.74 -1.28 -10.91
C VAL A 326 19.78 -1.48 -9.38
N PHE A 327 20.12 -0.40 -8.66
CA PHE A 327 20.18 -0.37 -7.20
C PHE A 327 19.34 0.77 -6.62
N THR A 328 19.09 0.67 -5.32
CA THR A 328 18.41 1.67 -4.49
C THR A 328 19.29 2.12 -3.32
N ASP A 329 18.91 3.20 -2.65
CA ASP A 329 19.46 3.60 -1.35
C ASP A 329 19.48 2.47 -0.30
N LYS A 330 18.48 1.59 -0.30
CA LYS A 330 18.48 0.39 0.56
C LYS A 330 19.61 -0.57 0.23
N ASP A 331 19.95 -0.74 -1.05
CA ASP A 331 21.04 -1.61 -1.46
C ASP A 331 22.40 -1.08 -0.99
N ILE A 332 22.57 0.25 -0.92
CA ILE A 332 23.75 0.89 -0.33
C ILE A 332 23.84 0.56 1.17
N ALA A 333 22.72 0.57 1.88
CA ALA A 333 22.67 0.29 3.31
C ALA A 333 22.87 -1.20 3.63
N GLU A 334 22.25 -2.09 2.86
CA GLU A 334 22.15 -3.53 3.17
C GLU A 334 23.20 -4.38 2.43
N ARG A 335 23.60 -3.98 1.21
CA ARG A 335 24.42 -4.76 0.28
C ARG A 335 25.54 -3.94 -0.37
N ARG A 336 26.13 -3.01 0.40
CA ARG A 336 27.16 -2.05 -0.08
C ARG A 336 28.29 -2.67 -0.90
N ALA A 337 28.77 -3.85 -0.52
CA ALA A 337 29.85 -4.53 -1.23
C ALA A 337 29.46 -4.90 -2.67
N VAL A 338 28.21 -5.31 -2.90
CA VAL A 338 27.69 -5.63 -4.23
C VAL A 338 27.58 -4.38 -5.09
N VAL A 339 27.09 -3.29 -4.51
CA VAL A 339 27.00 -1.99 -5.20
C VAL A 339 28.39 -1.50 -5.60
N GLN A 340 29.38 -1.64 -4.71
CA GLN A 340 30.76 -1.26 -4.99
C GLN A 340 31.35 -2.06 -6.16
N GLN A 341 31.17 -3.37 -6.16
CA GLN A 341 31.67 -4.24 -7.24
C GLN A 341 31.05 -3.88 -8.61
N ALA A 342 29.77 -3.52 -8.64
CA ALA A 342 29.12 -3.06 -9.87
C ALA A 342 29.72 -1.73 -10.36
N LEU A 343 29.95 -0.77 -9.46
CA LEU A 343 30.55 0.53 -9.79
C LEU A 343 31.97 0.42 -10.34
N GLU A 344 32.77 -0.56 -9.90
CA GLU A 344 34.13 -0.79 -10.39
C GLU A 344 34.21 -1.08 -11.90
N THR A 345 33.14 -1.64 -12.46
CA THR A 345 33.09 -2.03 -13.88
C THR A 345 32.08 -1.23 -14.70
N THR A 346 31.57 -0.13 -14.14
CA THR A 346 30.54 0.69 -14.78
C THR A 346 31.15 1.65 -15.80
N ASP A 347 30.57 1.69 -17.00
CA ASP A 347 30.91 2.67 -18.04
C ASP A 347 30.10 3.97 -17.89
N VAL A 348 28.80 3.83 -17.60
CA VAL A 348 27.88 4.95 -17.35
C VAL A 348 27.22 4.81 -15.99
N PHE A 349 27.49 5.77 -15.11
CA PHE A 349 26.84 5.87 -13.82
C PHE A 349 25.67 6.85 -13.88
N PHE A 350 24.47 6.37 -13.61
CA PHE A 350 23.26 7.17 -13.46
C PHE A 350 22.81 7.16 -12.01
N CYS A 351 22.63 8.33 -11.42
CA CYS A 351 22.21 8.47 -10.02
C CYS A 351 21.12 9.53 -9.86
N SER A 352 20.12 9.24 -9.03
CA SER A 352 19.08 10.22 -8.70
C SER A 352 18.59 10.11 -7.25
N LEU A 353 18.20 11.23 -6.65
CA LEU A 353 17.49 11.31 -5.35
C LEU A 353 18.21 10.69 -4.14
N ILE A 354 19.54 10.73 -4.10
CA ILE A 354 20.31 10.32 -2.92
C ILE A 354 20.58 11.55 -2.05
N PHE A 355 19.97 11.59 -0.85
CA PHE A 355 20.09 12.72 0.09
C PHE A 355 20.66 12.37 1.46
N ASP A 356 20.75 11.07 1.80
CA ASP A 356 21.40 10.68 3.04
C ASP A 356 22.89 11.02 2.96
N PHE A 357 23.39 11.76 3.94
CA PHE A 357 24.75 12.31 3.91
C PHE A 357 25.82 11.21 3.82
N ASP A 358 25.68 10.15 4.61
CA ASP A 358 26.66 9.06 4.66
C ASP A 358 26.67 8.26 3.34
N GLN A 359 25.49 8.07 2.74
CA GLN A 359 25.38 7.42 1.43
C GLN A 359 25.91 8.30 0.29
N ALA A 360 25.59 9.59 0.31
CA ALA A 360 26.01 10.55 -0.71
C ALA A 360 27.53 10.72 -0.71
N GLU A 361 28.14 10.88 0.46
CA GLU A 361 29.59 11.05 0.60
C GLU A 361 30.34 9.80 0.13
N TRP A 362 29.82 8.62 0.46
CA TRP A 362 30.40 7.37 -0.03
C TRP A 362 30.29 7.22 -1.55
N LEU A 363 29.11 7.46 -2.13
CA LEU A 363 28.93 7.38 -3.58
C LEU A 363 29.83 8.38 -4.30
N ARG A 364 30.02 9.58 -3.73
CA ARG A 364 30.91 10.61 -4.25
C ARG A 364 32.35 10.12 -4.41
N GLU A 365 32.82 9.28 -3.49
CA GLU A 365 34.15 8.64 -3.57
C GLU A 365 34.13 7.43 -4.52
N ALA A 366 33.11 6.58 -4.41
CA ALA A 366 33.01 5.32 -5.13
C ALA A 366 32.79 5.48 -6.65
N CYS A 367 32.31 6.63 -7.14
CA CYS A 367 32.09 6.86 -8.57
C CYS A 367 33.19 7.67 -9.26
N GLN A 368 34.26 8.10 -8.56
CA GLN A 368 35.21 9.09 -9.12
C GLN A 368 35.92 8.62 -10.39
N HIS A 369 36.20 7.32 -10.48
CA HIS A 369 36.87 6.69 -11.62
C HIS A 369 35.98 6.57 -12.87
N ILE A 370 34.67 6.77 -12.74
CA ILE A 370 33.71 6.62 -13.84
C ILE A 370 33.69 7.91 -14.67
N GLU A 371 33.95 7.80 -15.97
CA GLU A 371 34.06 8.96 -16.86
C GLU A 371 32.71 9.62 -17.16
N VAL A 372 31.66 8.82 -17.38
CA VAL A 372 30.29 9.31 -17.62
C VAL A 372 29.45 9.13 -16.36
N ARG A 373 29.17 10.24 -15.69
CA ARG A 373 28.37 10.34 -14.47
C ARG A 373 27.21 11.30 -14.67
N MET A 374 25.99 10.77 -14.66
CA MET A 374 24.75 11.52 -14.74
C MET A 374 24.08 11.52 -13.37
N ILE A 375 24.23 12.62 -12.64
CA ILE A 375 23.72 12.72 -11.27
C ILE A 375 22.66 13.82 -11.22
N PHE A 376 21.43 13.41 -10.97
CA PHE A 376 20.27 14.29 -10.92
C PHE A 376 19.71 14.38 -9.50
N GLU A 377 19.13 15.54 -9.18
CA GLU A 377 18.30 15.76 -7.99
C GLU A 377 18.80 15.05 -6.70
N SER A 378 20.09 15.13 -6.39
CA SER A 378 20.71 14.46 -5.23
C SER A 378 21.39 15.50 -4.32
N ALA A 379 22.06 15.07 -3.25
CA ALA A 379 22.91 15.96 -2.45
C ALA A 379 23.91 16.73 -3.32
N LEU A 380 24.16 18.00 -2.99
CA LEU A 380 24.96 18.90 -3.83
C LEU A 380 26.38 18.40 -4.04
N GLU A 381 26.96 17.79 -3.01
CA GLU A 381 28.27 17.17 -3.02
C GLU A 381 28.34 16.05 -4.08
N LEU A 382 27.29 15.23 -4.15
CA LEU A 382 27.20 14.15 -5.12
C LEU A 382 26.91 14.70 -6.52
N MET A 383 25.99 15.65 -6.67
CA MET A 383 25.69 16.29 -7.96
C MET A 383 26.90 16.99 -8.57
N SER A 384 27.81 17.52 -7.74
CA SER A 384 29.05 18.14 -8.21
C SER A 384 29.94 17.18 -9.02
N CYS A 385 29.78 15.86 -8.83
CA CYS A 385 30.49 14.83 -9.57
C CYS A 385 29.93 14.55 -10.97
N THR A 386 28.86 15.23 -11.41
CA THR A 386 28.31 15.08 -12.76
C THR A 386 29.37 15.40 -13.81
N LYS A 387 29.60 14.47 -14.74
CA LYS A 387 30.56 14.58 -15.85
C LYS A 387 30.04 13.80 -17.06
N VAL A 388 29.95 14.46 -18.21
CA VAL A 388 29.59 13.86 -19.50
C VAL A 388 30.52 14.47 -20.54
N GLY A 389 31.55 13.74 -20.97
CA GLY A 389 32.56 14.26 -21.89
C GLY A 389 33.18 15.59 -21.40
N SER A 390 33.01 16.65 -22.20
CA SER A 390 33.47 18.02 -21.90
C SER A 390 32.60 18.77 -20.89
N PHE A 391 31.38 18.30 -20.62
CA PHE A 391 30.46 18.89 -19.66
C PHE A 391 30.73 18.34 -18.25
N ALA A 392 30.97 19.21 -17.28
CA ALA A 392 31.14 18.84 -15.87
C ALA A 392 30.55 19.90 -14.93
N MET A 393 30.03 19.47 -13.78
CA MET A 393 29.48 20.35 -12.73
C MET A 393 30.54 20.83 -11.72
N SER A 394 31.65 20.11 -11.55
CA SER A 394 32.76 20.51 -10.65
C SER A 394 33.73 21.47 -11.33
N GLY A 395 34.13 22.53 -10.62
CA GLY A 395 35.32 23.34 -10.93
C GLY A 395 35.04 24.60 -11.75
N GLY A 396 35.23 25.76 -11.13
CA GLY A 396 35.23 27.03 -11.83
C GLY A 396 36.23 27.03 -12.98
N GLY A 397 35.75 27.20 -14.22
CA GLY A 397 36.60 27.63 -15.34
C GLY A 397 36.43 26.88 -16.67
N GLY A 398 36.23 25.56 -16.70
CA GLY A 398 36.56 24.76 -17.90
C GLY A 398 35.41 24.34 -18.82
N GLY A 399 34.44 23.55 -18.32
CA GLY A 399 33.59 22.71 -19.19
C GLY A 399 32.21 23.27 -19.58
N MET A 400 31.75 24.34 -18.94
CA MET A 400 30.39 24.85 -19.17
C MET A 400 30.41 26.03 -20.16
N PRO A 401 29.60 26.02 -21.24
CA PRO A 401 29.50 27.14 -22.18
C PRO A 401 29.23 28.46 -21.44
N PRO A 402 29.85 29.59 -21.84
CA PRO A 402 29.70 30.87 -21.13
C PRO A 402 28.24 31.29 -20.92
N ALA A 403 27.34 30.98 -21.86
CA ALA A 403 25.91 31.24 -21.75
C ALA A 403 25.23 30.41 -20.65
N VAL A 404 25.54 29.11 -20.56
CA VAL A 404 24.99 28.20 -19.54
C VAL A 404 25.59 28.52 -18.17
N ARG A 405 26.89 28.86 -18.13
CA ARG A 405 27.58 29.29 -16.92
C ARG A 405 27.02 30.61 -16.39
N SER A 406 26.73 31.57 -17.28
CA SER A 406 26.04 32.82 -16.96
C SER A 406 24.61 32.57 -16.45
N LEU A 407 23.87 31.67 -17.10
CA LEU A 407 22.52 31.29 -16.69
C LEU A 407 22.49 30.59 -15.33
N ILE A 408 23.41 29.67 -15.05
CA ILE A 408 23.53 29.03 -13.74
C ILE A 408 24.06 30.01 -12.68
N SER A 409 25.07 30.84 -13.01
CA SER A 409 25.61 31.83 -12.07
C SER A 409 24.62 32.94 -11.68
N SER A 410 23.71 33.30 -12.60
CA SER A 410 22.60 34.23 -12.33
C SER A 410 21.44 33.59 -11.58
N LEU A 411 21.43 32.26 -11.49
CA LEU A 411 20.46 31.47 -10.73
C LEU A 411 21.00 30.99 -9.37
N THR A 412 22.31 31.07 -9.13
CA THR A 412 22.96 30.67 -7.87
C THR A 412 23.23 31.89 -6.97
N GLY A 413 22.56 31.97 -5.82
CA GLY A 413 22.92 32.87 -4.72
C GLY A 413 24.12 32.35 -3.91
N GLN A 414 24.54 33.12 -2.90
CA GLN A 414 25.57 32.69 -1.94
C GLN A 414 25.07 31.56 -1.01
N ARG A 415 23.74 31.39 -0.86
CA ARG A 415 23.13 30.36 -0.02
C ARG A 415 22.92 29.07 -0.79
N GLU A 416 22.97 27.95 -0.07
CA GLU A 416 22.82 26.60 -0.60
C GLU A 416 21.44 26.37 -1.25
N GLU A 417 20.39 26.89 -0.61
CA GLU A 417 18.99 26.84 -1.09
C GLU A 417 18.82 27.47 -2.48
N ASP A 418 19.49 28.61 -2.72
CA ASP A 418 19.42 29.33 -4.00
C ASP A 418 20.05 28.50 -5.13
N ARG A 419 21.09 27.72 -4.83
CA ARG A 419 21.77 26.86 -5.83
C ARG A 419 20.89 25.69 -6.27
N ILE A 420 20.21 25.05 -5.33
CA ILE A 420 19.26 23.96 -5.61
C ILE A 420 18.07 24.49 -6.42
N ALA A 421 17.54 25.67 -6.04
CA ALA A 421 16.44 26.31 -6.76
C ALA A 421 16.84 26.68 -8.20
N GLY A 422 18.05 27.23 -8.38
CA GLY A 422 18.61 27.56 -9.69
C GLY A 422 18.79 26.35 -10.59
N TYR A 423 19.37 25.26 -10.05
CA TYR A 423 19.54 24.00 -10.75
C TYR A 423 18.20 23.37 -11.16
N THR A 424 17.23 23.33 -10.25
CA THR A 424 15.89 22.80 -10.53
C THR A 424 15.19 23.59 -11.63
N LYS A 425 15.34 24.92 -11.65
CA LYS A 425 14.79 25.78 -12.71
C LYS A 425 15.46 25.49 -14.05
N PHE A 426 16.78 25.33 -14.06
CA PHE A 426 17.54 24.95 -15.25
C PHE A 426 17.12 23.59 -15.78
N LEU A 427 16.94 22.59 -14.92
CA LEU A 427 16.43 21.26 -15.31
C LEU A 427 15.02 21.33 -15.91
N LYS A 428 14.13 22.17 -15.37
CA LYS A 428 12.77 22.34 -15.91
C LYS A 428 12.73 23.06 -17.26
N THR A 429 13.63 24.01 -17.49
CA THR A 429 13.69 24.76 -18.76
C THR A 429 14.63 24.12 -19.78
N GLY A 430 15.59 23.33 -19.32
CA GLY A 430 16.68 22.73 -20.10
C GLY A 430 16.20 21.88 -21.28
N PRO A 431 15.24 20.96 -21.11
CA PRO A 431 14.64 20.23 -22.23
C PRO A 431 14.03 21.15 -23.29
N LYS A 432 13.41 22.27 -22.90
CA LYS A 432 12.89 23.29 -23.83
C LYS A 432 14.00 24.10 -24.51
N LEU A 433 15.24 24.02 -24.04
CA LEU A 433 16.40 24.60 -24.72
C LEU A 433 16.93 23.68 -25.81
N LEU A 434 16.62 22.37 -25.81
CA LEU A 434 17.05 21.42 -26.84
C LEU A 434 16.63 21.87 -28.25
N GLN A 435 15.46 22.48 -28.40
CA GLN A 435 14.97 23.03 -29.68
C GLN A 435 15.79 24.22 -30.21
N PHE A 436 16.55 24.90 -29.35
CA PHE A 436 17.36 26.07 -29.68
C PHE A 436 18.86 25.78 -29.70
N LEU A 437 19.30 24.64 -29.17
CA LEU A 437 20.70 24.21 -29.20
C LEU A 437 21.35 24.16 -30.59
N PRO A 438 20.63 23.84 -31.70
CA PRO A 438 21.22 23.90 -33.04
C PRO A 438 21.78 25.29 -33.40
N GLN A 439 21.31 26.37 -32.76
CA GLN A 439 21.72 27.76 -33.02
C GLN A 439 22.91 28.22 -32.17
N LEU A 440 23.33 27.45 -31.16
CA LEU A 440 24.35 27.82 -30.17
C LEU A 440 25.73 27.16 -30.40
N GLY A 441 25.90 26.46 -31.53
CA GLY A 441 27.09 25.66 -31.83
C GLY A 441 27.04 24.26 -31.22
N PRO A 442 27.95 23.35 -31.61
CA PRO A 442 27.91 21.96 -31.16
C PRO A 442 28.38 21.85 -29.70
N ILE A 443 27.43 21.76 -28.76
CA ILE A 443 27.69 21.33 -27.38
C ILE A 443 27.04 19.94 -27.20
N PRO A 444 27.59 18.89 -27.85
CA PRO A 444 26.95 17.57 -27.93
C PRO A 444 26.76 16.92 -26.56
N ASP A 445 27.69 17.15 -25.62
CA ASP A 445 27.63 16.53 -24.29
C ASP A 445 26.54 17.12 -23.40
N LEU A 446 26.31 18.44 -23.47
CA LEU A 446 25.20 19.08 -22.77
C LEU A 446 23.85 18.62 -23.32
N ARG A 447 23.77 18.45 -24.64
CA ARG A 447 22.58 17.91 -25.30
C ARG A 447 22.29 16.49 -24.81
N ARG A 448 23.30 15.61 -24.78
CA ARG A 448 23.16 14.23 -24.25
C ARG A 448 22.67 14.20 -22.82
N TRP A 449 23.23 15.05 -21.97
CA TRP A 449 22.80 15.18 -20.57
C TRP A 449 21.36 15.69 -20.44
N LEU A 450 20.98 16.73 -21.19
CA LEU A 450 19.62 17.28 -21.17
C LEU A 450 18.58 16.33 -21.76
N GLN A 451 18.92 15.58 -22.82
CA GLN A 451 18.04 14.59 -23.44
C GLN A 451 17.78 13.42 -22.49
N SER A 452 18.83 12.92 -21.82
CA SER A 452 18.72 11.88 -20.80
C SER A 452 17.82 12.35 -19.64
N TYR A 453 18.00 13.61 -19.21
CA TYR A 453 17.14 14.19 -18.19
C TYR A 453 15.70 14.38 -18.65
N ALA A 454 15.46 14.75 -19.91
CA ALA A 454 14.10 14.89 -20.45
C ALA A 454 13.33 13.56 -20.39
N LEU A 455 13.98 12.45 -20.76
CA LEU A 455 13.40 11.11 -20.65
C LEU A 455 13.23 10.69 -19.18
N TRP A 456 14.24 10.93 -18.33
CA TRP A 456 14.15 10.65 -16.89
C TRP A 456 12.99 11.39 -16.20
N SER A 457 12.89 12.70 -16.44
CA SER A 457 11.86 13.56 -15.86
C SER A 457 10.46 13.32 -16.43
N GLY A 458 10.35 12.82 -17.66
CA GLY A 458 9.10 12.29 -18.21
C GLY A 458 8.56 11.12 -17.38
N GLY A 459 9.46 10.34 -16.79
CA GLY A 459 9.15 9.20 -15.92
C GLY A 459 8.44 8.07 -16.67
N GLY A 460 8.14 6.98 -15.96
CA GLY A 460 7.50 5.82 -16.55
C GLY A 460 8.47 4.88 -17.25
N ARG A 461 8.07 3.61 -17.33
CA ARG A 461 8.93 2.52 -17.80
C ARG A 461 9.46 2.75 -19.22
N ALA A 462 8.59 3.19 -20.14
CA ALA A 462 8.94 3.41 -21.54
C ALA A 462 10.00 4.51 -21.71
N ASN A 463 9.88 5.62 -20.98
CA ASN A 463 10.87 6.70 -21.07
C ASN A 463 12.21 6.30 -20.45
N VAL A 464 12.20 5.55 -19.34
CA VAL A 464 13.45 5.02 -18.74
C VAL A 464 14.11 4.00 -19.67
N ALA A 465 13.35 3.11 -20.32
CA ALA A 465 13.90 2.18 -21.30
C ALA A 465 14.51 2.92 -22.50
N LYS A 466 13.79 3.91 -23.06
CA LYS A 466 14.32 4.80 -24.11
C LYS A 466 15.60 5.52 -23.67
N MET A 467 15.67 5.98 -22.42
CA MET A 467 16.87 6.61 -21.87
C MET A 467 18.04 5.64 -21.82
N LEU A 468 17.83 4.40 -21.34
CA LEU A 468 18.90 3.40 -21.26
C LEU A 468 19.42 3.01 -22.65
N ARG A 469 18.52 2.83 -23.64
CA ARG A 469 18.93 2.60 -25.04
C ARG A 469 19.67 3.79 -25.63
N TYR A 470 19.20 5.01 -25.36
CA TYR A 470 19.87 6.24 -25.77
C TYR A 470 21.30 6.33 -25.23
N LEU A 471 21.51 5.98 -23.95
CA LEU A 471 22.85 5.96 -23.35
C LEU A 471 23.74 4.88 -23.96
N ALA A 472 23.19 3.69 -24.22
CA ALA A 472 23.90 2.59 -24.87
C ALA A 472 24.35 2.95 -26.29
N HIS A 473 23.50 3.63 -27.05
CA HIS A 473 23.84 4.13 -28.39
C HIS A 473 24.90 5.24 -28.34
N GLU A 474 24.69 6.29 -27.54
CA GLU A 474 25.57 7.47 -27.53
C GLU A 474 26.96 7.23 -26.94
N PHE A 475 27.07 6.34 -25.95
CA PHE A 475 28.32 6.11 -25.22
C PHE A 475 28.91 4.72 -25.45
N GLY A 476 28.07 3.72 -25.75
CA GLY A 476 28.49 2.34 -26.04
C GLY A 476 28.60 2.02 -27.52
N GLN A 477 28.11 2.90 -28.42
CA GLN A 477 28.06 2.66 -29.87
C GLN A 477 27.32 1.37 -30.23
N LEU A 478 26.34 0.98 -29.41
CA LEU A 478 25.54 -0.23 -29.62
C LEU A 478 24.31 0.08 -30.49
N GLU A 479 24.05 -0.75 -31.50
CA GLU A 479 22.88 -0.65 -32.38
C GLU A 479 21.73 -1.50 -31.83
N SER A 480 20.48 -1.02 -31.90
CA SER A 480 19.31 -1.81 -31.47
C SER A 480 18.92 -2.85 -32.52
N ALA A 481 18.75 -4.11 -32.11
CA ALA A 481 18.26 -5.18 -32.98
C ALA A 481 16.76 -5.00 -33.28
N GLY A 482 16.44 -4.33 -34.38
CA GLY A 482 15.17 -4.37 -35.13
C GLY A 482 13.83 -4.10 -34.41
N THR A 483 13.18 -2.98 -34.72
CA THR A 483 11.72 -2.90 -35.01
C THR A 483 11.40 -1.59 -35.76
N ASP A 484 10.69 -1.73 -36.89
CA ASP A 484 9.81 -0.77 -37.57
C ASP A 484 10.23 0.69 -37.72
N GLY A 485 10.97 1.01 -38.78
CA GLY A 485 10.82 2.26 -39.56
C GLY A 485 11.06 3.62 -38.88
N THR A 486 11.27 3.70 -37.56
CA THR A 486 11.57 4.94 -36.82
C THR A 486 13.07 5.16 -36.61
N ALA A 487 13.91 4.20 -37.04
CA ALA A 487 15.36 4.35 -37.09
C ALA A 487 15.83 5.48 -38.05
N GLY A 488 14.91 6.05 -38.85
CA GLY A 488 15.19 7.17 -39.74
C GLY A 488 15.35 8.54 -39.06
N ASP A 489 15.05 8.69 -37.76
CA ASP A 489 15.06 10.01 -37.09
C ASP A 489 16.02 10.13 -35.89
N GLU A 490 16.65 9.03 -35.44
CA GLU A 490 17.58 9.07 -34.29
C GLU A 490 18.94 9.71 -34.62
N THR A 491 19.27 9.85 -35.91
CA THR A 491 20.46 10.57 -36.42
C THR A 491 20.18 12.02 -36.79
N SER A 492 18.93 12.52 -36.70
CA SER A 492 18.53 13.80 -37.32
C SER A 492 18.87 15.07 -36.51
N GLY A 493 19.43 14.94 -35.31
CA GLY A 493 19.62 16.11 -34.46
C GLY A 493 18.30 16.69 -33.94
N ASN A 494 17.17 15.98 -34.03
CA ASN A 494 15.94 16.30 -33.31
C ASN A 494 15.92 15.73 -31.87
N PRO A 495 15.23 16.38 -30.91
CA PRO A 495 15.06 15.85 -29.56
C PRO A 495 14.23 14.56 -29.57
N LEU A 496 14.63 13.53 -28.80
CA LEU A 496 13.81 12.31 -28.67
C LEU A 496 12.46 12.66 -28.02
N GLU A 497 11.39 12.08 -28.55
CA GLU A 497 10.03 12.27 -28.06
C GLU A 497 9.83 11.57 -26.70
N VAL A 498 9.49 12.37 -25.70
CA VAL A 498 9.12 11.92 -24.36
C VAL A 498 7.66 11.49 -24.38
N VAL A 499 7.37 10.26 -23.92
CA VAL A 499 5.99 9.81 -23.76
C VAL A 499 5.35 10.63 -22.64
N GLU A 500 4.44 11.54 -22.99
CA GLU A 500 3.77 12.42 -22.05
C GLU A 500 2.54 11.76 -21.43
N ILE A 501 2.55 11.67 -20.10
CA ILE A 501 1.36 11.36 -19.30
C ILE A 501 0.67 12.69 -18.97
N PRO A 502 -0.64 12.86 -19.17
CA PRO A 502 -1.30 14.14 -18.93
C PRO A 502 -1.19 14.55 -17.45
N GLN A 503 -1.42 15.82 -17.13
CA GLN A 503 -1.31 16.31 -15.75
C GLN A 503 -2.47 15.82 -14.87
N VAL A 504 -3.65 15.73 -15.47
CA VAL A 504 -4.87 15.19 -14.88
C VAL A 504 -5.46 14.21 -15.88
N GLY A 505 -5.96 13.08 -15.39
CA GLY A 505 -6.70 12.13 -16.19
C GLY A 505 -7.29 11.02 -15.34
N LEU A 506 -7.95 10.07 -16.01
CA LEU A 506 -8.49 8.86 -15.39
C LEU A 506 -7.89 7.63 -16.03
N LEU A 507 -7.82 6.53 -15.25
CA LEU A 507 -7.26 5.26 -15.72
C LEU A 507 -8.10 4.07 -15.23
N HIS A 508 -8.09 2.95 -15.93
CA HIS A 508 -8.76 1.74 -15.47
C HIS A 508 -7.93 0.49 -15.78
N PRO A 509 -7.79 -0.47 -14.84
CA PRO A 509 -7.11 -1.75 -15.08
C PRO A 509 -7.60 -2.46 -16.33
N ALA A 510 -8.91 -2.51 -16.53
CA ALA A 510 -9.53 -3.25 -17.63
C ALA A 510 -9.19 -2.71 -19.03
N ARG A 511 -8.69 -1.47 -19.16
CA ARG A 511 -8.33 -0.90 -20.47
C ARG A 511 -6.84 -1.06 -20.82
N LYS A 512 -6.06 -1.70 -19.94
CA LYS A 512 -4.61 -1.83 -20.13
C LYS A 512 -4.29 -3.01 -21.06
N PHE A 513 -4.21 -2.73 -22.36
CA PHE A 513 -3.47 -3.54 -23.33
C PHE A 513 -2.13 -2.85 -23.60
N ALA A 514 -1.03 -3.56 -23.37
CA ALA A 514 0.35 -3.26 -23.77
C ALA A 514 1.03 -1.98 -23.24
N PHE A 515 1.96 -2.19 -22.30
CA PHE A 515 3.25 -1.49 -22.10
C PHE A 515 3.34 0.04 -21.95
N GLN A 516 2.26 0.81 -21.96
CA GLN A 516 2.25 2.21 -21.53
C GLN A 516 1.09 2.45 -20.56
N PRO A 517 1.20 3.40 -19.62
CA PRO A 517 0.01 3.88 -18.94
C PRO A 517 -0.78 4.68 -19.99
N GLY A 518 -1.79 4.02 -20.57
CA GLY A 518 -2.63 4.53 -21.65
C GLY A 518 -3.57 3.44 -22.17
N PRO A 519 -4.77 3.79 -22.67
CA PRO A 519 -5.26 5.16 -22.83
C PRO A 519 -5.86 5.71 -21.54
N PHE A 520 -5.50 6.96 -21.20
CA PHE A 520 -6.17 7.72 -20.14
C PHE A 520 -7.40 8.43 -20.68
N TRP A 521 -8.43 8.59 -19.86
CA TRP A 521 -9.51 9.52 -20.15
C TRP A 521 -9.15 10.91 -19.64
N GLN A 522 -9.54 11.93 -20.39
CA GLN A 522 -9.40 13.34 -19.96
C GLN A 522 -10.67 13.86 -19.31
N SER A 523 -11.81 13.21 -19.54
CA SER A 523 -13.11 13.54 -18.96
C SER A 523 -13.63 12.42 -18.05
N PRO A 524 -14.11 12.74 -16.83
CA PRO A 524 -14.84 11.79 -16.00
C PRO A 524 -16.14 11.30 -16.64
N ARG A 525 -16.78 12.10 -17.50
CA ARG A 525 -17.99 11.70 -18.23
C ARG A 525 -17.68 10.61 -19.25
N ASP A 526 -16.63 10.79 -20.06
CA ASP A 526 -16.18 9.78 -21.03
C ASP A 526 -15.81 8.46 -20.32
N TYR A 527 -15.13 8.57 -19.18
CA TYR A 527 -14.83 7.41 -18.33
C TYR A 527 -16.10 6.71 -17.88
N LEU A 528 -17.11 7.45 -17.41
CA LEU A 528 -18.36 6.89 -16.91
C LEU A 528 -19.20 6.25 -18.04
N ASP A 529 -19.19 6.84 -19.24
CA ASP A 529 -19.87 6.30 -20.42
C ASP A 529 -19.22 5.00 -20.90
N TRP A 530 -17.88 4.94 -20.90
CA TRP A 530 -17.17 3.69 -21.09
C TRP A 530 -17.50 2.67 -19.98
N TYR A 531 -17.49 3.10 -18.72
CA TYR A 531 -17.77 2.23 -17.57
C TYR A 531 -19.16 1.60 -17.66
N ARG A 532 -20.15 2.34 -18.18
CA ARG A 532 -21.51 1.83 -18.43
C ARG A 532 -21.55 0.67 -19.42
N SER A 533 -20.62 0.65 -20.37
CA SER A 533 -20.48 -0.42 -21.34
C SER A 533 -19.66 -1.59 -20.78
N TYR A 534 -18.69 -1.30 -19.92
CA TYR A 534 -17.82 -2.29 -19.28
C TYR A 534 -18.52 -3.06 -18.15
N LYS A 535 -19.22 -2.37 -17.25
CA LYS A 535 -19.86 -2.94 -16.05
C LYS A 535 -21.26 -2.35 -15.81
N PRO A 536 -22.26 -2.69 -16.65
CA PRO A 536 -23.61 -2.10 -16.58
C PRO A 536 -24.32 -2.36 -15.25
N GLU A 537 -24.02 -3.47 -14.57
CA GLU A 537 -24.58 -3.83 -13.26
C GLU A 537 -24.33 -2.76 -12.18
N ALA A 538 -23.21 -2.03 -12.26
CA ALA A 538 -22.89 -0.97 -11.32
C ALA A 538 -23.92 0.17 -11.34
N PHE A 539 -24.60 0.38 -12.48
CA PHE A 539 -25.64 1.40 -12.62
C PHE A 539 -27.02 0.87 -12.28
N THR A 540 -27.35 -0.37 -12.68
CA THR A 540 -28.65 -0.98 -12.38
C THR A 540 -28.82 -1.24 -10.88
N GLU A 541 -27.77 -1.70 -10.22
CA GLU A 541 -27.73 -1.93 -8.77
C GLU A 541 -27.38 -0.67 -7.97
N ARG A 542 -27.10 0.45 -8.65
CA ARG A 542 -26.76 1.74 -8.06
C ARG A 542 -25.59 1.66 -7.07
N TRP A 543 -24.47 1.08 -7.50
CA TRP A 543 -23.25 1.04 -6.71
C TRP A 543 -22.83 2.46 -6.27
N PRO A 544 -22.23 2.64 -5.07
CA PRO A 544 -21.66 3.92 -4.67
C PRO A 544 -20.60 4.40 -5.67
N ARG A 545 -20.77 5.63 -6.19
CA ARG A 545 -19.81 6.28 -7.08
C ARG A 545 -18.77 7.01 -6.25
N VAL A 546 -17.54 6.51 -6.22
CA VAL A 546 -16.49 7.03 -5.32
C VAL A 546 -15.35 7.61 -6.14
N ALA A 547 -15.10 8.91 -6.00
CA ALA A 547 -13.90 9.53 -6.55
C ALA A 547 -12.68 9.05 -5.78
N VAL A 548 -11.69 8.51 -6.50
CA VAL A 548 -10.42 8.06 -5.95
C VAL A 548 -9.32 8.96 -6.49
N LEU A 549 -8.84 9.89 -5.66
CA LEU A 549 -7.76 10.80 -6.04
C LEU A 549 -6.43 10.06 -5.94
N LEU A 550 -5.73 9.97 -7.06
CA LEU A 550 -4.47 9.27 -7.23
C LEU A 550 -3.34 10.28 -7.43
N TYR A 551 -2.17 9.95 -6.91
CA TYR A 551 -1.00 10.76 -7.19
C TYR A 551 -0.47 10.42 -8.58
N ARG A 552 -0.36 11.40 -9.49
CA ARG A 552 0.14 11.17 -10.86
C ARG A 552 1.49 10.47 -10.84
N LYS A 553 2.37 10.80 -9.89
CA LYS A 553 3.68 10.13 -9.76
C LYS A 553 3.55 8.61 -9.59
N HIS A 554 2.54 8.14 -8.87
CA HIS A 554 2.30 6.70 -8.67
C HIS A 554 1.71 6.04 -9.92
N VAL A 555 0.91 6.78 -10.70
CA VAL A 555 0.40 6.33 -12.01
C VAL A 555 1.54 6.20 -13.03
N VAL A 556 2.38 7.24 -13.12
CA VAL A 556 3.61 7.25 -13.93
C VAL A 556 4.51 6.08 -13.53
N SER A 557 4.57 5.79 -12.23
CA SER A 557 5.38 4.70 -11.69
C SER A 557 4.72 3.31 -11.78
N GLU A 558 3.52 3.24 -12.35
CA GLU A 558 2.74 2.01 -12.55
C GLU A 558 2.54 1.19 -11.26
N LEU A 559 2.39 1.84 -10.11
CA LEU A 559 2.32 1.13 -8.82
C LEU A 559 1.12 0.20 -8.75
N SER A 560 1.39 -1.04 -8.32
CA SER A 560 0.44 -2.17 -8.33
C SER A 560 -0.81 -1.90 -7.48
N TYR A 561 -0.65 -1.17 -6.38
CA TYR A 561 -1.72 -0.90 -5.41
C TYR A 561 -2.91 -0.16 -6.04
N ILE A 562 -2.70 0.66 -7.07
CA ILE A 562 -3.77 1.41 -7.73
C ILE A 562 -4.76 0.43 -8.37
N TRP A 563 -4.23 -0.57 -9.08
CA TRP A 563 -5.02 -1.62 -9.73
C TRP A 563 -5.69 -2.52 -8.70
N GLN A 564 -4.96 -2.86 -7.63
CA GLN A 564 -5.52 -3.63 -6.52
C GLN A 564 -6.74 -2.89 -5.94
N LEU A 565 -6.62 -1.59 -5.63
CA LEU A 565 -7.70 -0.81 -5.04
C LEU A 565 -8.94 -0.78 -5.93
N VAL A 566 -8.77 -0.48 -7.22
CA VAL A 566 -9.87 -0.45 -8.20
C VAL A 566 -10.55 -1.81 -8.27
N ASN A 567 -9.80 -2.89 -8.46
CA ASN A 567 -10.36 -4.24 -8.53
C ASN A 567 -11.06 -4.66 -7.22
N TYR A 568 -10.51 -4.29 -6.06
CA TYR A 568 -11.16 -4.57 -4.77
C TYR A 568 -12.50 -3.85 -4.64
N PHE A 569 -12.58 -2.59 -5.09
CA PHE A 569 -13.82 -1.82 -5.08
C PHE A 569 -14.88 -2.47 -5.98
N GLU A 570 -14.50 -2.87 -7.19
CA GLU A 570 -15.41 -3.45 -8.17
C GLU A 570 -15.85 -4.86 -7.83
N GLU A 571 -14.90 -5.77 -7.59
CA GLU A 571 -15.16 -7.21 -7.55
C GLU A 571 -15.66 -7.67 -6.18
N LYS A 572 -15.13 -7.06 -5.11
CA LYS A 572 -15.46 -7.48 -3.75
C LYS A 572 -16.53 -6.61 -3.11
N HIS A 573 -16.53 -5.31 -3.41
CA HIS A 573 -17.29 -4.34 -2.62
C HIS A 573 -18.46 -3.68 -3.34
N GLN A 574 -18.61 -3.90 -4.64
CA GLN A 574 -19.66 -3.29 -5.45
C GLN A 574 -19.64 -1.76 -5.34
N ILE A 575 -18.45 -1.18 -5.45
CA ILE A 575 -18.20 0.27 -5.50
C ILE A 575 -17.75 0.59 -6.92
N LEU A 576 -18.29 1.66 -7.50
CA LEU A 576 -17.87 2.18 -8.80
C LEU A 576 -16.75 3.23 -8.55
N PRO A 577 -15.48 2.91 -8.84
CA PRO A 577 -14.38 3.85 -8.66
C PRO A 577 -14.33 4.86 -9.81
N ILE A 578 -14.07 6.13 -9.48
CA ILE A 578 -13.67 7.20 -10.42
C ILE A 578 -12.21 7.56 -10.11
N PRO A 579 -11.22 6.82 -10.65
CA PRO A 579 -9.80 7.00 -10.37
C PRO A 579 -9.23 8.21 -11.13
N ILE A 580 -9.17 9.36 -10.48
CA ILE A 580 -8.63 10.61 -11.05
C ILE A 580 -7.21 10.80 -10.55
N PHE A 581 -6.24 10.77 -11.44
CA PHE A 581 -4.87 11.14 -11.09
C PHE A 581 -4.62 12.62 -11.34
N ILE A 582 -3.80 13.20 -10.48
CA ILE A 582 -3.52 14.63 -10.48
C ILE A 582 -2.03 14.92 -10.26
N GLN A 583 -1.58 16.04 -10.79
CA GLN A 583 -0.23 16.53 -10.58
C GLN A 583 -0.13 17.32 -9.27
N GLY A 584 0.90 17.00 -8.48
CA GLY A 584 1.29 17.83 -7.34
C GLY A 584 0.17 18.04 -6.32
N VAL A 585 -0.32 19.28 -6.24
CA VAL A 585 -1.19 19.81 -5.18
C VAL A 585 -2.59 20.17 -5.68
N ASP A 586 -2.92 19.74 -6.89
CA ASP A 586 -4.10 20.19 -7.64
C ASP A 586 -5.37 19.37 -7.31
N ALA A 587 -5.41 18.73 -6.14
CA ALA A 587 -6.52 17.87 -5.73
C ALA A 587 -7.82 18.66 -5.61
N HIS A 588 -7.72 19.83 -5.01
CA HIS A 588 -8.80 20.81 -4.93
C HIS A 588 -9.34 21.23 -6.30
N ILE A 589 -8.50 21.34 -7.33
CA ILE A 589 -8.95 21.71 -8.70
C ILE A 589 -9.80 20.57 -9.27
N ALA A 590 -9.31 19.33 -9.19
CA ALA A 590 -10.05 18.17 -9.67
C ALA A 590 -11.39 18.01 -8.93
N VAL A 591 -11.39 18.15 -7.59
CA VAL A 591 -12.62 18.04 -6.79
C VAL A 591 -13.60 19.18 -7.09
N ARG A 592 -13.12 20.41 -7.28
CA ARG A 592 -13.96 21.57 -7.58
C ARG A 592 -14.50 21.55 -9.01
N ASP A 593 -13.68 21.20 -10.00
CA ASP A 593 -14.01 21.45 -11.41
C ASP A 593 -14.56 20.20 -12.13
N LEU A 594 -14.21 18.99 -11.67
CA LEU A 594 -14.56 17.73 -12.34
C LEU A 594 -15.61 16.91 -11.59
N LEU A 595 -15.93 17.27 -10.35
CA LEU A 595 -16.89 16.55 -9.51
C LEU A 595 -18.01 17.48 -9.06
N THR A 596 -19.17 16.91 -8.83
CA THR A 596 -20.31 17.59 -8.20
C THR A 596 -21.13 16.58 -7.40
N SER A 597 -22.19 17.03 -6.72
CA SER A 597 -23.13 16.15 -6.03
C SER A 597 -24.56 16.67 -6.15
N ASP A 598 -25.53 15.80 -5.86
CA ASP A 598 -26.95 16.20 -5.82
C ASP A 598 -27.18 17.35 -4.84
N ALA A 599 -26.49 17.33 -3.69
CA ALA A 599 -26.66 18.39 -2.68
C ALA A 599 -26.07 19.72 -3.14
N GLU A 600 -24.94 19.70 -3.85
CA GLU A 600 -24.36 20.91 -4.44
C GLU A 600 -25.31 21.50 -5.48
N ARG A 601 -25.84 20.66 -6.39
CA ARG A 601 -26.77 21.07 -7.44
C ARG A 601 -28.05 21.69 -6.86
N GLU A 602 -28.62 21.06 -5.83
CA GLU A 602 -29.79 21.59 -5.11
C GLU A 602 -29.48 22.89 -4.36
N ALA A 603 -28.32 22.98 -3.70
CA ALA A 603 -27.90 24.16 -2.96
C ALA A 603 -27.65 25.35 -3.90
N VAL A 604 -27.08 25.11 -5.08
CA VAL A 604 -26.90 26.11 -6.13
C VAL A 604 -28.24 26.53 -6.72
N ALA A 605 -29.12 25.58 -7.03
CA ALA A 605 -30.47 25.87 -7.56
C ALA A 605 -31.33 26.69 -6.58
N SER A 606 -31.16 26.45 -5.28
CA SER A 606 -31.86 27.19 -4.21
C SER A 606 -31.17 28.51 -3.80
N GLY A 607 -30.02 28.84 -4.39
CA GLY A 607 -29.25 30.05 -4.08
C GLY A 607 -28.55 30.04 -2.71
N LYS A 608 -28.50 28.89 -2.02
CA LYS A 608 -27.80 28.72 -0.73
C LYS A 608 -26.28 28.73 -0.90
N VAL A 609 -25.80 28.21 -2.03
CA VAL A 609 -24.38 28.16 -2.40
C VAL A 609 -24.23 28.86 -3.75
N PRO A 610 -23.20 29.71 -3.94
CA PRO A 610 -22.97 30.34 -5.23
C PRO A 610 -22.64 29.29 -6.29
N LYS A 611 -23.09 29.50 -7.53
CA LYS A 611 -22.72 28.63 -8.66
C LYS A 611 -21.19 28.64 -8.82
N ASN A 612 -20.59 27.46 -8.75
CA ASN A 612 -19.19 27.27 -9.11
C ASN A 612 -18.98 27.62 -10.60
N ARG A 613 -18.19 28.66 -10.85
CA ARG A 613 -17.97 29.20 -12.21
C ARG A 613 -16.97 28.38 -13.03
N THR A 614 -16.15 27.55 -12.38
CA THR A 614 -15.13 26.71 -13.03
C THR A 614 -15.57 25.26 -13.15
N LEU A 615 -16.78 24.92 -12.69
CA LEU A 615 -17.35 23.58 -12.84
C LEU A 615 -17.45 23.23 -14.34
N SER A 616 -16.78 22.15 -14.72
CA SER A 616 -16.76 21.65 -16.10
C SER A 616 -18.11 21.09 -16.51
N GLU A 617 -18.46 21.17 -17.79
CA GLU A 617 -19.61 20.47 -18.38
C GLU A 617 -19.42 18.93 -18.33
N GLU A 618 -18.16 18.51 -18.26
CA GLU A 618 -17.71 17.13 -18.09
C GLU A 618 -17.78 16.63 -16.63
N ALA A 619 -18.19 17.48 -15.69
CA ALA A 619 -18.24 17.11 -14.28
C ALA A 619 -19.33 16.06 -14.00
N ILE A 620 -19.00 15.10 -13.13
CA ILE A 620 -19.89 14.00 -12.75
C ILE A 620 -20.28 14.03 -11.27
N GLU A 621 -21.44 13.45 -10.98
CA GLU A 621 -21.92 13.27 -9.61
C GLU A 621 -21.18 12.13 -8.89
N VAL A 622 -20.78 12.39 -7.65
CA VAL A 622 -20.13 11.40 -6.77
C VAL A 622 -20.84 11.30 -5.42
N ASP A 623 -20.77 10.11 -4.82
CA ASP A 623 -21.33 9.85 -3.50
C ASP A 623 -20.32 10.06 -2.36
N ALA A 624 -19.00 9.95 -2.65
CA ALA A 624 -17.90 10.17 -1.72
C ALA A 624 -16.58 10.46 -2.46
N VAL A 625 -15.61 11.04 -1.73
CA VAL A 625 -14.24 11.28 -2.21
C VAL A 625 -13.25 10.56 -1.30
N VAL A 626 -12.33 9.80 -1.89
CA VAL A 626 -11.20 9.13 -1.23
C VAL A 626 -9.91 9.72 -1.78
N ASN A 627 -9.14 10.36 -0.93
CA ASN A 627 -7.81 10.85 -1.25
C ASN A 627 -6.74 9.82 -0.86
N THR A 628 -6.06 9.25 -1.86
CA THR A 628 -5.00 8.24 -1.66
C THR A 628 -3.58 8.82 -1.68
N ILE A 629 -3.47 10.14 -1.83
CA ILE A 629 -2.19 10.86 -1.89
C ILE A 629 -1.62 11.03 -0.48
N GLY A 630 -2.50 11.15 0.53
CA GLY A 630 -2.11 11.32 1.92
C GLY A 630 -1.79 12.75 2.33
N PHE A 631 -1.95 13.75 1.45
CA PHE A 631 -1.82 15.18 1.81
C PHE A 631 -3.19 15.87 1.90
N PRO A 632 -3.27 17.05 2.53
CA PRO A 632 -4.44 17.92 2.44
C PRO A 632 -4.94 18.14 0.99
N LEU A 633 -6.22 18.42 0.85
CA LEU A 633 -6.87 18.70 -0.42
C LEU A 633 -6.28 19.94 -1.11
N VAL A 634 -5.97 20.99 -0.32
CA VAL A 634 -5.37 22.23 -0.82
C VAL A 634 -3.98 22.40 -0.25
N GLY A 635 -2.98 22.25 -1.11
CA GLY A 635 -1.57 22.46 -0.76
C GLY A 635 -0.76 21.18 -0.75
N GLY A 636 0.55 21.35 -0.92
CA GLY A 636 1.53 20.26 -0.86
C GLY A 636 2.31 20.28 0.44
N PRO A 637 3.34 19.43 0.56
CA PRO A 637 4.17 19.30 1.77
C PRO A 637 4.66 20.64 2.32
N ALA A 638 4.99 21.60 1.44
CA ALA A 638 5.47 22.93 1.81
C ALA A 638 4.34 23.97 2.06
N GLY A 639 3.22 23.88 1.32
CA GLY A 639 2.10 24.81 1.44
C GLY A 639 1.23 24.57 2.68
N SER A 640 1.28 23.35 3.23
CA SER A 640 0.59 22.96 4.46
C SER A 640 1.39 23.25 5.74
N MET A 641 2.66 23.69 5.64
CA MET A 641 3.50 23.97 6.82
C MET A 641 3.12 25.27 7.54
N GLU A 642 2.44 26.21 6.86
CA GLU A 642 1.73 27.32 7.52
C GLU A 642 0.29 26.87 7.82
N GLY A 643 0.11 26.21 8.96
CA GLY A 643 -1.18 25.67 9.38
C GLY A 643 -2.31 26.70 9.25
N GLY A 644 -3.38 26.31 8.54
CA GLY A 644 -4.62 27.08 8.43
C GLY A 644 -4.79 27.94 7.17
N ARG A 645 -3.71 28.31 6.45
CA ARG A 645 -3.81 29.31 5.35
C ARG A 645 -4.68 28.86 4.17
N ASN A 646 -4.80 27.55 3.94
CA ASN A 646 -5.58 26.96 2.84
C ASN A 646 -6.81 26.16 3.30
N SER A 647 -7.00 26.00 4.62
CA SER A 647 -8.10 25.20 5.19
C SER A 647 -9.48 25.78 4.85
N GLU A 648 -9.61 27.10 4.75
CA GLU A 648 -10.88 27.74 4.35
C GLU A 648 -11.25 27.44 2.90
N ILE A 649 -10.27 27.30 1.99
CA ILE A 649 -10.54 26.93 0.59
C ILE A 649 -10.98 25.47 0.52
N ALA A 650 -10.28 24.57 1.24
CA ALA A 650 -10.66 23.16 1.31
C ALA A 650 -12.07 23.01 1.88
N LYS A 651 -12.36 23.75 2.96
CA LYS A 651 -13.69 23.81 3.58
C LYS A 651 -14.75 24.35 2.63
N GLU A 652 -14.49 25.42 1.87
CA GLU A 652 -15.45 25.95 0.89
C GLU A 652 -15.80 24.90 -0.18
N ILE A 653 -14.77 24.25 -0.75
CA ILE A 653 -14.94 23.22 -1.79
C ILE A 653 -15.69 22.01 -1.23
N LEU A 654 -15.25 21.47 -0.09
CA LEU A 654 -15.85 20.29 0.53
C LEU A 654 -17.25 20.56 1.09
N THR A 655 -17.51 21.76 1.61
CA THR A 655 -18.86 22.16 2.07
C THR A 655 -19.83 22.32 0.89
N SER A 656 -19.35 22.85 -0.24
CA SER A 656 -20.17 22.99 -1.45
C SER A 656 -20.50 21.62 -2.04
N LEU A 657 -19.48 20.76 -2.22
CA LEU A 657 -19.66 19.40 -2.71
C LEU A 657 -20.51 18.56 -1.74
N ASN A 658 -20.36 18.78 -0.43
CA ASN A 658 -21.14 18.18 0.64
C ASN A 658 -21.23 16.65 0.53
N VAL A 659 -20.11 15.94 0.37
CA VAL A 659 -19.99 14.47 0.38
C VAL A 659 -18.93 14.02 1.39
N PRO A 660 -18.98 12.77 1.90
CA PRO A 660 -17.94 12.24 2.78
C PRO A 660 -16.55 12.31 2.13
N TYR A 661 -15.58 12.88 2.86
CA TYR A 661 -14.19 13.01 2.43
C TYR A 661 -13.28 12.13 3.29
N PHE A 662 -12.70 11.11 2.67
CA PHE A 662 -11.77 10.16 3.30
C PHE A 662 -10.35 10.42 2.86
N VAL A 663 -9.40 10.19 3.76
CA VAL A 663 -7.98 10.01 3.40
C VAL A 663 -7.56 8.59 3.69
N ALA A 664 -7.13 7.87 2.64
CA ALA A 664 -6.71 6.49 2.77
C ALA A 664 -5.57 6.20 1.81
N ALA A 665 -4.36 6.07 2.34
CA ALA A 665 -3.15 5.91 1.53
C ALA A 665 -2.33 4.70 2.03
N PRO A 666 -1.59 4.01 1.15
CA PRO A 666 -0.57 3.07 1.58
C PRO A 666 0.60 3.81 2.25
N LEU A 667 1.31 3.11 3.14
CA LEU A 667 2.51 3.62 3.78
C LEU A 667 3.69 3.58 2.80
N LEU A 668 4.20 4.75 2.43
CA LEU A 668 5.20 4.89 1.35
C LEU A 668 6.64 4.64 1.80
N ILE A 669 6.93 4.77 3.10
CA ILE A 669 8.29 4.66 3.66
C ILE A 669 8.42 3.61 4.77
N GLN A 670 7.30 3.09 5.28
CA GLN A 670 7.30 2.08 6.36
C GLN A 670 6.85 0.75 5.79
N ASP A 671 7.56 -0.31 6.17
CA ASP A 671 7.20 -1.66 5.83
C ASP A 671 6.01 -2.15 6.66
N VAL A 672 5.26 -3.09 6.08
CA VAL A 672 4.04 -3.64 6.70
C VAL A 672 4.30 -4.30 8.06
N ASN A 673 5.47 -4.95 8.24
CA ASN A 673 5.77 -5.66 9.49
C ASN A 673 6.05 -4.65 10.62
N SER A 674 6.88 -3.63 10.34
CA SER A 674 7.11 -2.51 11.24
C SER A 674 5.82 -1.81 11.63
N TRP A 675 4.91 -1.59 10.68
CA TRP A 675 3.61 -1.01 10.97
C TRP A 675 2.77 -1.88 11.91
N ARG A 676 2.70 -3.20 11.68
CA ARG A 676 1.94 -4.13 12.54
C ARG A 676 2.48 -4.17 13.97
N GLU A 677 3.80 -4.07 14.14
CA GLU A 677 4.43 -4.13 15.47
C GLU A 677 4.40 -2.79 16.23
N GLN A 678 4.59 -1.67 15.53
CA GLN A 678 4.90 -0.38 16.15
C GLN A 678 3.84 0.70 15.87
N GLY A 679 2.84 0.40 15.03
CA GLY A 679 1.92 1.40 14.52
C GLY A 679 2.57 2.29 13.47
N ILE A 680 1.88 3.37 13.10
CA ILE A 680 2.32 4.27 12.03
C ILE A 680 3.48 5.15 12.53
N GLY A 681 4.57 5.18 11.75
CA GLY A 681 5.73 6.02 12.04
C GLY A 681 5.39 7.52 12.06
N GLY A 682 6.07 8.29 12.90
CA GLY A 682 5.69 9.69 13.22
C GLY A 682 5.48 10.60 12.01
N LEU A 683 6.38 10.58 11.01
CA LEU A 683 6.23 11.38 9.79
C LEU A 683 4.97 11.01 9.00
N GLN A 684 4.70 9.71 8.84
CA GLN A 684 3.50 9.24 8.13
C GLN A 684 2.23 9.49 8.93
N GLY A 685 2.29 9.50 10.26
CA GLY A 685 1.16 9.87 11.10
C GLY A 685 0.74 11.32 10.89
N VAL A 686 1.69 12.26 10.75
CA VAL A 686 1.38 13.67 10.46
C VAL A 686 0.70 13.81 9.10
N VAL A 687 1.23 13.10 8.09
CA VAL A 687 0.73 13.14 6.72
C VAL A 687 -0.65 12.48 6.62
N LEU A 688 -0.82 11.26 7.14
CA LEU A 688 -2.05 10.50 6.99
C LEU A 688 -3.20 10.96 7.92
N TYR A 689 -2.88 11.49 9.10
CA TYR A 689 -3.87 11.86 10.12
C TYR A 689 -3.94 13.38 10.33
N ALA A 690 -2.89 13.97 10.92
CA ALA A 690 -2.99 15.32 11.47
C ALA A 690 -3.26 16.41 10.42
N LEU A 691 -2.66 16.31 9.24
CA LEU A 691 -2.85 17.30 8.18
C LEU A 691 -4.24 17.16 7.52
N PRO A 692 -4.67 15.97 7.07
CA PRO A 692 -6.03 15.73 6.59
C PRO A 692 -7.16 16.09 7.56
N GLU A 693 -6.96 15.93 8.87
CA GLU A 693 -7.94 16.31 9.89
C GLU A 693 -8.27 17.80 9.84
N LEU A 694 -7.32 18.66 9.42
CA LEU A 694 -7.54 20.09 9.25
C LEU A 694 -8.50 20.42 8.08
N ASP A 695 -8.62 19.51 7.10
CA ASP A 695 -9.59 19.62 6.00
C ASP A 695 -10.96 19.00 6.34
N GLY A 696 -11.08 18.37 7.52
CA GLY A 696 -12.28 17.63 7.92
C GLY A 696 -12.35 16.20 7.34
N ALA A 697 -11.20 15.61 6.98
CA ALA A 697 -11.16 14.20 6.60
C ALA A 697 -11.63 13.27 7.72
N ILE A 698 -12.34 12.20 7.35
CA ILE A 698 -12.88 11.23 8.31
C ILE A 698 -12.23 9.84 8.17
N ASP A 699 -12.14 9.13 9.30
CA ASP A 699 -11.71 7.72 9.46
C ASP A 699 -10.54 7.32 8.55
N ALA A 700 -9.39 7.97 8.74
CA ALA A 700 -8.21 7.76 7.92
C ALA A 700 -7.72 6.29 7.98
N VAL A 701 -7.39 5.73 6.82
CA VAL A 701 -7.02 4.31 6.70
C VAL A 701 -5.65 4.15 6.04
N ALA A 702 -4.68 3.61 6.78
CA ALA A 702 -3.51 3.01 6.17
C ALA A 702 -3.94 1.78 5.36
N LEU A 703 -3.86 1.87 4.03
CA LEU A 703 -4.34 0.83 3.11
C LEU A 703 -3.37 -0.36 3.01
N GLY A 704 -2.11 -0.16 3.36
CA GLY A 704 -1.04 -1.09 3.13
C GLY A 704 0.32 -0.45 3.36
N GLY A 705 1.39 -1.03 2.85
CA GLY A 705 2.73 -0.47 3.01
C GLY A 705 3.78 -1.13 2.14
N LEU A 706 5.04 -0.78 2.37
CA LEU A 706 6.17 -1.39 1.66
C LEU A 706 6.30 -2.87 2.04
N VAL A 707 6.57 -3.72 1.05
CA VAL A 707 6.91 -5.13 1.23
C VAL A 707 8.38 -5.39 0.83
N PRO A 708 8.98 -6.52 1.26
CA PRO A 708 10.30 -6.91 0.77
C PRO A 708 10.34 -6.94 -0.76
N GLY A 709 11.36 -6.31 -1.35
CA GLY A 709 11.46 -6.11 -2.81
C GLY A 709 11.17 -4.67 -3.27
N GLY A 710 10.57 -3.84 -2.41
CA GLY A 710 10.35 -2.42 -2.63
C GLY A 710 8.91 -2.07 -3.05
N ASP A 711 8.11 -3.04 -3.49
CA ASP A 711 6.74 -2.80 -3.92
C ASP A 711 5.83 -2.33 -2.77
N ILE A 712 4.72 -1.67 -3.14
CA ILE A 712 3.64 -1.30 -2.23
C ILE A 712 2.50 -2.30 -2.41
N GLU A 713 2.07 -2.94 -1.33
CA GLU A 713 0.93 -3.85 -1.35
C GLU A 713 -0.19 -3.35 -0.44
N LEU A 714 -1.42 -3.52 -0.91
CA LEU A 714 -2.60 -3.31 -0.09
C LEU A 714 -2.86 -4.50 0.82
N LEU A 715 -3.26 -4.22 2.05
CA LEU A 715 -3.76 -5.23 2.97
C LEU A 715 -5.29 -5.38 2.81
N PRO A 716 -5.80 -6.59 2.52
CA PRO A 716 -7.21 -6.79 2.20
C PRO A 716 -8.17 -6.31 3.31
N ASP A 717 -7.84 -6.56 4.58
CA ASP A 717 -8.64 -6.16 5.74
C ASP A 717 -8.76 -4.62 5.85
N ARG A 718 -7.76 -3.89 5.37
CA ARG A 718 -7.74 -2.43 5.36
C ARG A 718 -8.60 -1.86 4.25
N VAL A 719 -8.56 -2.48 3.08
CA VAL A 719 -9.46 -2.12 1.96
C VAL A 719 -10.90 -2.44 2.32
N ASP A 720 -11.15 -3.57 3.00
CA ASP A 720 -12.47 -3.95 3.52
C ASP A 720 -12.99 -2.93 4.53
N ARG A 721 -12.13 -2.45 5.43
CA ARG A 721 -12.48 -1.37 6.37
C ARG A 721 -12.90 -0.11 5.62
N LEU A 722 -12.09 0.37 4.68
CA LEU A 722 -12.41 1.57 3.90
C LEU A 722 -13.73 1.41 3.13
N ALA A 723 -13.88 0.33 2.38
CA ALA A 723 -15.06 0.08 1.57
C ALA A 723 -16.32 -0.08 2.42
N GLY A 724 -16.22 -0.76 3.58
CA GLY A 724 -17.31 -0.89 4.54
C GLY A 724 -17.75 0.46 5.12
N ARG A 725 -16.81 1.39 5.35
CA ARG A 725 -17.12 2.75 5.80
C ARG A 725 -17.76 3.58 4.70
N LEU A 726 -17.21 3.58 3.50
CA LEU A 726 -17.78 4.27 2.33
C LEU A 726 -19.24 3.86 2.12
N LYS A 727 -19.51 2.55 2.07
CA LYS A 727 -20.87 2.03 1.90
C LYS A 727 -21.82 2.50 3.00
N ARG A 728 -21.40 2.53 4.27
CA ARG A 728 -22.23 3.00 5.38
C ARG A 728 -22.54 4.49 5.26
N TRP A 729 -21.56 5.32 4.93
CA TRP A 729 -21.77 6.76 4.72
C TRP A 729 -22.70 7.07 3.54
N VAL A 730 -22.50 6.37 2.42
CA VAL A 730 -23.35 6.54 1.24
C VAL A 730 -24.78 6.05 1.51
N ARG A 731 -24.91 4.90 2.18
CA ARG A 731 -26.22 4.41 2.63
C ARG A 731 -26.91 5.40 3.56
N LEU A 732 -26.19 5.98 4.52
CA LEU A 732 -26.75 6.98 5.44
C LEU A 732 -27.34 8.17 4.68
N ARG A 733 -26.61 8.70 3.69
CA ARG A 733 -27.08 9.79 2.83
C ARG A 733 -28.34 9.41 2.05
N ARG A 734 -28.36 8.22 1.46
CA ARG A 734 -29.46 7.71 0.61
C ARG A 734 -30.69 7.29 1.42
N THR A 735 -30.54 7.01 2.71
CA THR A 735 -31.65 6.60 3.59
C THR A 735 -32.48 7.81 4.01
N PRO A 736 -33.82 7.82 3.79
CA PRO A 736 -34.69 8.91 4.24
C PRO A 736 -34.65 9.09 5.77
N SER A 737 -34.71 10.33 6.27
CA SER A 737 -34.58 10.64 7.70
C SER A 737 -35.49 9.81 8.62
N ALA A 738 -36.74 9.57 8.21
CA ALA A 738 -37.70 8.78 8.99
C ALA A 738 -37.31 7.29 9.14
N GLN A 739 -36.48 6.76 8.25
CA GLN A 739 -36.04 5.36 8.24
C GLN A 739 -34.66 5.17 8.88
N ARG A 740 -33.93 6.26 9.17
CA ARG A 740 -32.59 6.19 9.74
C ARG A 740 -32.65 5.69 11.16
N LYS A 741 -31.82 4.68 11.46
CA LYS A 741 -31.63 4.15 12.81
C LYS A 741 -30.41 4.78 13.45
N VAL A 742 -30.57 5.32 14.66
CA VAL A 742 -29.52 6.09 15.35
C VAL A 742 -29.23 5.45 16.70
N ALA A 743 -27.97 5.16 17.01
CA ALA A 743 -27.57 4.78 18.36
C ALA A 743 -26.93 5.98 19.07
N ILE A 744 -27.51 6.39 20.21
CA ILE A 744 -26.92 7.41 21.08
C ILE A 744 -26.39 6.71 22.32
N ILE A 745 -25.07 6.76 22.50
CA ILE A 745 -24.37 6.05 23.58
C ILE A 745 -24.10 7.02 24.73
N LEU A 746 -24.63 6.72 25.90
CA LEU A 746 -24.40 7.44 27.15
C LEU A 746 -23.33 6.75 27.98
N TYR A 747 -22.44 7.55 28.57
CA TYR A 747 -21.43 7.06 29.51
C TYR A 747 -21.99 7.06 30.93
N GLY A 748 -21.79 5.96 31.66
CA GLY A 748 -21.98 5.89 33.10
C GLY A 748 -20.62 5.90 33.80
N TYR A 749 -20.22 7.04 34.37
CA TYR A 749 -18.93 7.16 35.06
C TYR A 749 -19.05 7.84 36.44
N PRO A 750 -18.46 7.27 37.52
CA PRO A 750 -17.83 5.95 37.58
C PRO A 750 -18.83 4.80 37.37
N PRO A 751 -18.45 3.69 36.71
CA PRO A 751 -19.36 2.58 36.44
C PRO A 751 -19.93 2.00 37.74
N GLY A 752 -21.25 1.82 37.81
CA GLY A 752 -21.97 1.27 38.96
C GLY A 752 -22.10 2.17 40.20
N ILE A 753 -21.46 3.35 40.21
CA ILE A 753 -21.45 4.28 41.37
C ILE A 753 -21.80 5.72 40.96
N GLY A 754 -21.53 6.12 39.71
CA GLY A 754 -21.84 7.42 39.14
C GLY A 754 -23.22 7.50 38.49
N ALA A 755 -23.63 8.71 38.10
CA ALA A 755 -24.88 8.92 37.39
C ALA A 755 -24.69 8.67 35.88
N THR A 756 -25.58 7.86 35.30
CA THR A 756 -25.67 7.62 33.86
C THR A 756 -25.91 8.93 33.13
N GLY A 757 -25.18 9.13 32.02
CA GLY A 757 -25.29 10.37 31.26
C GLY A 757 -24.71 11.55 32.02
N THR A 758 -23.53 11.40 32.63
CA THR A 758 -22.78 12.55 33.14
C THR A 758 -21.57 12.82 32.26
N ALA A 759 -21.35 14.09 31.94
CA ALA A 759 -20.19 14.55 31.19
C ALA A 759 -19.70 15.89 31.74
N ALA A 760 -18.38 16.07 31.83
CA ALA A 760 -17.81 17.30 32.35
C ALA A 760 -18.25 18.50 31.49
N LEU A 761 -18.77 19.55 32.13
CA LEU A 761 -19.22 20.79 31.50
C LEU A 761 -20.36 20.63 30.47
N LEU A 762 -21.08 19.50 30.47
CA LEU A 762 -22.21 19.25 29.59
C LEU A 762 -23.42 18.77 30.40
N ASN A 763 -24.54 19.49 30.32
CA ASN A 763 -25.82 19.02 30.84
C ASN A 763 -26.40 18.00 29.86
N VAL A 764 -26.03 16.73 30.03
CA VAL A 764 -26.43 15.63 29.15
C VAL A 764 -27.94 15.46 29.06
N PRO A 765 -28.74 15.43 30.16
CA PRO A 765 -30.20 15.34 30.04
C PRO A 765 -30.77 16.43 29.10
N GLN A 766 -30.39 17.68 29.35
CA GLN A 766 -30.88 18.82 28.57
C GLN A 766 -30.41 18.78 27.11
N SER A 767 -29.15 18.39 26.87
CA SER A 767 -28.56 18.28 25.53
C SER A 767 -29.18 17.14 24.73
N LEU A 768 -29.39 15.97 25.34
CA LEU A 768 -30.04 14.82 24.72
C LEU A 768 -31.47 15.15 24.33
N HIS A 769 -32.25 15.74 25.24
CA HIS A 769 -33.62 16.14 24.96
C HIS A 769 -33.68 17.14 23.78
N ARG A 770 -32.82 18.18 23.77
CA ARG A 770 -32.77 19.14 22.65
C ARG A 770 -32.38 18.49 21.32
N LEU A 771 -31.43 17.55 21.35
CA LEU A 771 -31.04 16.79 20.16
C LEU A 771 -32.23 15.99 19.61
N LEU A 772 -32.94 15.25 20.46
CA LEU A 772 -34.08 14.43 20.05
C LEU A 772 -35.25 15.27 19.53
N VAL A 773 -35.53 16.43 20.13
CA VAL A 773 -36.53 17.38 19.61
C VAL A 773 -36.13 17.89 18.22
N ALA A 774 -34.89 18.33 18.05
CA ALA A 774 -34.40 18.80 16.74
C ALA A 774 -34.41 17.68 15.68
N MET A 775 -34.11 16.44 16.07
CA MET A 775 -34.24 15.28 15.19
C MET A 775 -35.70 15.03 14.80
N LYS A 776 -36.66 15.13 15.74
CA LYS A 776 -38.09 15.02 15.45
C LYS A 776 -38.55 16.07 14.45
N GLU A 777 -38.14 17.32 14.63
CA GLU A 777 -38.42 18.44 13.71
C GLU A 777 -37.85 18.22 12.31
N GLN A 778 -36.70 17.54 12.20
CA GLN A 778 -36.07 17.16 10.93
C GLN A 778 -36.66 15.86 10.32
N GLY A 779 -37.70 15.29 10.93
CA GLY A 779 -38.44 14.13 10.41
C GLY A 779 -37.82 12.77 10.74
N TYR A 780 -36.96 12.68 11.75
CA TYR A 780 -36.51 11.39 12.29
C TYR A 780 -37.61 10.78 13.17
N ASP A 781 -37.73 9.45 13.14
CA ASP A 781 -38.60 8.73 14.09
C ASP A 781 -37.90 8.57 15.44
N VAL A 782 -38.23 9.47 16.37
CA VAL A 782 -37.77 9.43 17.77
C VAL A 782 -38.89 9.05 18.74
N GLY A 783 -40.04 8.59 18.25
CA GLY A 783 -41.23 8.32 19.07
C GLY A 783 -41.69 9.49 19.96
N ASP A 784 -42.28 9.14 21.11
CA ASP A 784 -42.76 10.09 22.11
C ASP A 784 -41.69 10.42 23.14
N LEU A 785 -41.45 11.72 23.35
CA LEU A 785 -40.42 12.24 24.26
C LEU A 785 -41.10 12.77 25.53
N PRO A 786 -40.55 12.50 26.72
CA PRO A 786 -41.05 13.10 27.96
C PRO A 786 -40.80 14.61 27.98
N GLU A 787 -41.67 15.37 28.63
CA GLU A 787 -41.51 16.82 28.77
C GLU A 787 -40.33 17.21 29.67
N ASP A 788 -40.01 16.36 30.66
CA ASP A 788 -38.88 16.56 31.58
C ASP A 788 -37.62 15.84 31.05
N PRO A 789 -36.53 16.58 30.71
CA PRO A 789 -35.27 15.98 30.30
C PRO A 789 -34.67 15.01 31.33
N GLU A 790 -34.92 15.21 32.62
CA GLU A 790 -34.39 14.35 33.68
C GLU A 790 -35.18 13.04 33.80
N GLU A 791 -36.44 13.02 33.35
CA GLU A 791 -37.23 11.80 33.28
C GLU A 791 -36.64 10.83 32.25
N LEU A 792 -36.19 11.33 31.10
CA LEU A 792 -35.54 10.53 30.07
C LEU A 792 -34.30 9.79 30.60
N ILE A 793 -33.43 10.48 31.36
CA ILE A 793 -32.24 9.87 31.95
C ILE A 793 -32.62 8.85 33.04
N ARG A 794 -33.64 9.14 33.85
CA ARG A 794 -34.15 8.19 34.86
C ARG A 794 -34.66 6.90 34.22
N GLU A 795 -35.43 7.01 33.13
CA GLU A 795 -35.93 5.85 32.38
C GLU A 795 -34.80 5.00 31.77
N ILE A 796 -33.79 5.65 31.16
CA ILE A 796 -32.63 4.95 30.59
C ILE A 796 -31.83 4.24 31.69
N THR A 797 -31.63 4.91 32.83
CA THR A 797 -30.90 4.36 33.98
C THR A 797 -31.63 3.16 34.58
N ALA A 798 -32.96 3.24 34.71
CA ALA A 798 -33.76 2.11 35.18
C ALA A 798 -33.65 0.90 34.23
N GLY A 799 -33.66 1.14 32.92
CA GLY A 799 -33.43 0.10 31.91
C GLY A 799 -32.04 -0.55 31.99
N ASP A 800 -31.00 0.24 32.27
CA ASP A 800 -29.64 -0.29 32.47
C ASP A 800 -29.49 -1.09 33.77
N GLN A 801 -30.07 -0.61 34.87
CA GLN A 801 -30.02 -1.30 36.16
C GLN A 801 -30.83 -2.60 36.17
N ALA A 802 -31.90 -2.68 35.39
CA ALA A 802 -32.63 -3.93 35.17
C ALA A 802 -31.71 -5.03 34.62
N ALA A 803 -30.75 -4.68 33.76
CA ALA A 803 -29.74 -5.58 33.21
C ALA A 803 -28.62 -5.95 34.22
N ASP A 804 -28.58 -5.31 35.40
CA ASP A 804 -27.53 -5.47 36.42
C ASP A 804 -27.92 -6.39 37.60
N SER A 805 -29.22 -6.67 37.76
CA SER A 805 -29.77 -7.38 38.94
C SER A 805 -29.48 -8.88 38.94
N GLY A 806 -28.20 -9.22 39.17
CA GLY A 806 -27.71 -10.56 39.50
C GLY A 806 -27.91 -10.98 40.96
N ALA A 807 -28.50 -10.12 41.82
CA ALA A 807 -28.69 -10.42 43.25
C ALA A 807 -30.08 -10.00 43.77
N GLY A 808 -30.91 -10.99 44.09
CA GLY A 808 -31.99 -10.89 45.10
C GLY A 808 -33.35 -10.33 44.65
N PHE A 809 -34.35 -11.21 44.62
CA PHE A 809 -35.80 -10.94 44.70
C PHE A 809 -36.45 -10.03 43.64
N GLY A 810 -36.65 -10.60 42.45
CA GLY A 810 -37.58 -10.13 41.41
C GLY A 810 -37.76 -11.19 40.32
N ASP A 811 -38.92 -11.24 39.67
CA ASP A 811 -39.20 -12.20 38.59
C ASP A 811 -38.32 -11.88 37.37
N ARG A 812 -37.28 -12.70 37.18
CA ARG A 812 -36.23 -12.56 36.16
C ARG A 812 -36.80 -12.46 34.73
N ALA A 813 -38.00 -12.99 34.49
CA ALA A 813 -38.63 -13.02 33.18
C ALA A 813 -39.32 -11.72 32.78
N GLU A 814 -39.69 -10.85 33.74
CA GLU A 814 -40.39 -9.58 33.46
C GLU A 814 -39.40 -8.44 33.15
N LEU A 815 -38.29 -8.35 33.88
CA LEU A 815 -37.25 -7.32 33.68
C LEU A 815 -36.43 -7.53 32.40
N ALA A 816 -36.26 -8.78 31.97
CA ALA A 816 -35.52 -9.13 30.76
C ALA A 816 -36.28 -8.81 29.44
N LYS A 817 -37.60 -8.58 29.48
CA LYS A 817 -38.43 -8.32 28.29
C LYS A 817 -38.15 -6.96 27.61
N GLY A 818 -37.45 -6.05 28.26
CA GLY A 818 -37.15 -4.70 27.75
C GLY A 818 -35.70 -4.44 27.34
N ALA A 819 -34.75 -5.26 27.78
CA ALA A 819 -33.32 -5.09 27.48
C ALA A 819 -32.93 -5.83 26.20
N ALA A 820 -32.01 -5.26 25.42
CA ALA A 820 -31.41 -5.97 24.28
C ALA A 820 -30.54 -7.12 24.79
N GLN A 821 -30.54 -8.25 24.08
CA GLN A 821 -29.82 -9.47 24.50
C GLN A 821 -29.05 -10.03 23.31
N VAL A 822 -27.86 -10.54 23.57
CA VAL A 822 -27.04 -11.23 22.56
C VAL A 822 -26.67 -12.60 23.11
N GLU A 823 -27.01 -13.65 22.37
CA GLU A 823 -26.57 -15.01 22.70
C GLU A 823 -25.07 -15.16 22.45
N VAL A 824 -24.39 -15.88 23.33
CA VAL A 824 -22.93 -16.08 23.24
C VAL A 824 -22.52 -16.81 21.96
N GLN A 825 -23.33 -17.76 21.50
CA GLN A 825 -23.10 -18.43 20.21
C GLN A 825 -23.15 -17.42 19.05
N GLN A 826 -24.12 -16.52 19.09
CA GLN A 826 -24.27 -15.47 18.07
C GLN A 826 -23.11 -14.47 18.11
N LEU A 827 -22.65 -14.09 19.32
CA LEU A 827 -21.47 -13.26 19.47
C LEU A 827 -20.22 -13.92 18.89
N ALA A 828 -20.05 -15.22 19.11
CA ALA A 828 -18.95 -15.99 18.53
C ALA A 828 -19.01 -15.98 17.00
N GLU A 829 -20.19 -16.09 16.39
CA GLU A 829 -20.35 -15.99 14.93
C GLU A 829 -19.96 -14.61 14.37
N TRP A 830 -20.11 -13.53 15.15
CA TRP A 830 -19.76 -12.17 14.74
C TRP A 830 -18.29 -11.80 14.90
N LEU A 831 -17.50 -12.64 15.57
CA LEU A 831 -16.11 -12.35 15.90
C LEU A 831 -15.17 -13.31 15.16
N PRO A 832 -14.05 -12.81 14.59
CA PRO A 832 -12.97 -13.69 14.16
C PRO A 832 -12.45 -14.51 15.34
N ARG A 833 -12.02 -15.75 15.06
CA ARG A 833 -11.55 -16.69 16.09
C ARG A 833 -10.46 -16.10 16.98
N ASP A 834 -9.47 -15.43 16.41
CA ASP A 834 -8.38 -14.78 17.15
C ASP A 834 -8.90 -13.72 18.14
N SER A 835 -9.96 -12.99 17.77
CA SER A 835 -10.61 -12.02 18.69
C SER A 835 -11.34 -12.71 19.83
N GLN A 836 -11.97 -13.86 19.56
CA GLN A 836 -12.63 -14.66 20.59
C GLN A 836 -11.60 -15.19 21.59
N GLU A 837 -10.54 -15.83 21.09
CA GLU A 837 -9.47 -16.39 21.91
C GLU A 837 -8.77 -15.32 22.76
N ALA A 838 -8.54 -14.12 22.21
CA ALA A 838 -7.98 -13.00 22.96
C ALA A 838 -8.91 -12.49 24.08
N VAL A 839 -10.22 -12.52 23.88
CA VAL A 839 -11.21 -12.16 24.92
C VAL A 839 -11.29 -13.27 25.97
N GLU A 840 -11.41 -14.53 25.57
CA GLU A 840 -11.51 -15.69 26.47
C GLU A 840 -10.26 -15.84 27.35
N SER A 841 -9.06 -15.64 26.77
CA SER A 841 -7.80 -15.67 27.52
C SER A 841 -7.78 -14.70 28.73
N LYS A 842 -8.52 -13.59 28.65
CA LYS A 842 -8.59 -12.59 29.73
C LYS A 842 -9.83 -12.76 30.60
N TRP A 843 -10.95 -13.24 30.07
CA TRP A 843 -12.25 -13.18 30.73
C TRP A 843 -12.86 -14.55 31.07
N GLY A 844 -12.16 -15.66 30.81
CA GLY A 844 -12.57 -17.03 31.15
C GLY A 844 -12.80 -17.91 29.92
N GLU A 845 -12.88 -19.23 30.12
CA GLU A 845 -13.09 -20.20 29.05
C GLU A 845 -14.52 -20.10 28.50
N GLY A 846 -14.74 -19.23 27.52
CA GLY A 846 -16.02 -18.99 26.88
C GLY A 846 -16.60 -17.61 27.18
N LEU A 847 -17.17 -16.97 26.15
CA LEU A 847 -17.68 -15.59 26.21
C LEU A 847 -18.80 -15.37 27.26
N ALA A 848 -19.46 -16.43 27.74
CA ALA A 848 -20.47 -16.36 28.81
C ALA A 848 -19.86 -16.26 30.22
N GLN A 849 -18.63 -16.76 30.41
CA GLN A 849 -18.08 -17.03 31.74
C GLN A 849 -17.54 -15.81 32.47
N SER A 850 -17.51 -14.63 31.82
CA SER A 850 -17.07 -13.39 32.46
C SER A 850 -17.92 -12.99 33.68
N GLY A 851 -19.16 -13.48 33.78
CA GLY A 851 -20.09 -13.18 34.87
C GLY A 851 -20.63 -11.74 34.89
N ILE A 852 -20.16 -10.87 34.00
CA ILE A 852 -20.59 -9.48 33.89
C ILE A 852 -21.89 -9.43 33.09
N ARG A 853 -23.01 -9.20 33.77
CA ARG A 853 -24.37 -9.06 33.18
C ARG A 853 -24.71 -10.19 32.19
N ALA A 854 -24.29 -11.41 32.54
CA ALA A 854 -24.61 -12.64 31.82
C ALA A 854 -25.79 -13.36 32.49
N MET A 855 -26.77 -13.79 31.69
CA MET A 855 -27.92 -14.57 32.13
C MET A 855 -27.95 -15.89 31.33
N GLY A 856 -27.42 -16.96 31.92
CA GLY A 856 -27.25 -18.22 31.19
C GLY A 856 -26.25 -18.05 30.04
N SER A 857 -26.70 -18.29 28.80
CA SER A 857 -25.92 -18.08 27.57
C SER A 857 -26.06 -16.68 26.96
N ALA A 858 -26.91 -15.81 27.53
CA ALA A 858 -27.19 -14.48 27.00
C ALA A 858 -26.41 -13.38 27.73
N LEU A 859 -25.97 -12.37 26.98
CA LEU A 859 -25.37 -11.14 27.49
C LEU A 859 -26.42 -10.02 27.42
N LEU A 860 -26.71 -9.38 28.55
CA LEU A 860 -27.71 -8.31 28.65
C LEU A 860 -27.09 -6.95 28.32
N LEU A 861 -27.76 -6.18 27.46
CA LEU A 861 -27.30 -4.87 27.01
C LEU A 861 -28.21 -3.76 27.54
N GLY A 862 -27.59 -2.77 28.19
CA GLY A 862 -28.30 -1.63 28.76
C GLY A 862 -28.72 -0.60 27.71
N GLY A 863 -29.99 -0.21 27.72
CA GLY A 863 -30.50 0.83 26.85
C GLY A 863 -32.01 0.77 26.64
N ARG A 864 -32.55 1.78 25.99
CA ARG A 864 -33.97 1.93 25.66
C ARG A 864 -34.15 2.25 24.19
N LYS A 865 -35.07 1.56 23.53
CA LYS A 865 -35.48 1.89 22.16
C LYS A 865 -36.60 2.92 22.18
N GLN A 866 -36.49 3.92 21.32
CA GLN A 866 -37.33 5.10 21.27
C GLN A 866 -37.54 5.50 19.79
N GLY A 867 -38.60 4.97 19.17
CA GLY A 867 -38.76 4.99 17.72
C GLY A 867 -37.64 4.21 17.02
N ASN A 868 -36.95 4.86 16.07
CA ASN A 868 -35.74 4.37 15.41
C ASN A 868 -34.43 4.78 16.14
N VAL A 869 -34.52 5.43 17.29
CA VAL A 869 -33.36 5.76 18.12
C VAL A 869 -33.17 4.72 19.22
N TRP A 870 -31.94 4.25 19.41
CA TRP A 870 -31.55 3.45 20.56
C TRP A 870 -30.69 4.29 21.52
N LEU A 871 -31.24 4.58 22.69
CA LEU A 871 -30.58 5.31 23.78
C LEU A 871 -29.88 4.28 24.66
N ALA A 872 -28.60 4.08 24.44
CA ALA A 872 -27.84 2.96 25.00
C ALA A 872 -26.90 3.44 26.11
N VAL A 873 -26.66 2.59 27.12
CA VAL A 873 -25.67 2.87 28.17
C VAL A 873 -24.45 2.01 27.90
N GLN A 874 -23.29 2.65 27.77
CA GLN A 874 -22.06 1.93 27.49
C GLN A 874 -21.72 0.99 28.67
N PRO A 875 -21.43 -0.30 28.39
CA PRO A 875 -20.92 -1.20 29.41
C PRO A 875 -19.60 -0.69 30.00
N PRO A 876 -19.28 -1.05 31.27
CA PRO A 876 -18.04 -0.63 31.90
C PRO A 876 -16.81 -1.12 31.12
N LEU A 877 -15.73 -0.35 31.05
CA LEU A 877 -14.51 -0.80 30.35
C LEU A 877 -13.81 -1.97 31.07
N GLY A 878 -14.04 -2.15 32.37
CA GLY A 878 -13.46 -3.22 33.18
C GLY A 878 -14.21 -3.40 34.50
N VAL A 879 -13.82 -4.41 35.28
CA VAL A 879 -14.48 -4.74 36.56
C VAL A 879 -13.90 -3.88 37.69
N PRO A 880 -14.73 -3.10 38.42
CA PRO A 880 -14.29 -2.41 39.62
C PRO A 880 -13.86 -3.42 40.68
N GLY A 881 -12.66 -3.26 41.25
CA GLY A 881 -12.22 -4.03 42.43
C GLY A 881 -10.87 -4.74 42.33
N ASP A 882 -10.29 -4.89 41.13
CA ASP A 882 -8.91 -5.42 40.98
C ASP A 882 -7.94 -4.34 40.46
N PRO A 883 -7.43 -3.48 41.35
CA PRO A 883 -6.49 -2.42 40.98
C PRO A 883 -5.16 -2.97 40.49
N MET A 884 -4.77 -4.20 40.86
CA MET A 884 -3.51 -4.79 40.41
C MET A 884 -3.59 -5.14 38.92
N ARG A 885 -4.72 -5.72 38.50
CA ARG A 885 -4.96 -6.03 37.10
C ARG A 885 -4.95 -4.77 36.23
N LEU A 886 -5.64 -3.72 36.66
CA LEU A 886 -5.72 -2.44 35.96
C LEU A 886 -4.38 -1.66 35.91
N LEU A 887 -3.51 -1.82 36.92
CA LEU A 887 -2.22 -1.12 36.99
C LEU A 887 -1.07 -1.86 36.28
N PHE A 888 -1.15 -3.18 36.11
CA PHE A 888 -0.03 -3.99 35.62
C PHE A 888 -0.28 -4.74 34.31
N GLU A 889 -1.53 -4.96 33.89
CA GLU A 889 -1.82 -5.55 32.58
C GLU A 889 -1.65 -4.53 31.45
N ARG A 890 -0.97 -4.93 30.38
CA ARG A 890 -0.71 -4.09 29.19
C ARG A 890 -1.54 -4.49 27.98
N ASP A 891 -2.18 -5.64 28.04
CA ASP A 891 -2.84 -6.35 26.94
C ASP A 891 -4.28 -6.75 27.32
N MET A 892 -4.94 -5.96 28.17
CA MET A 892 -6.33 -6.18 28.56
C MET A 892 -7.26 -5.98 27.36
N THR A 893 -8.17 -6.92 27.14
CA THR A 893 -9.23 -6.84 26.12
C THR A 893 -10.54 -6.34 26.73
N PRO A 894 -11.47 -5.74 25.95
CA PRO A 894 -12.82 -5.50 26.44
C PRO A 894 -13.51 -6.81 26.85
N HIS A 895 -14.31 -6.79 27.92
CA HIS A 895 -15.05 -7.97 28.35
C HIS A 895 -16.15 -8.36 27.35
N PRO A 896 -16.63 -9.63 27.35
CA PRO A 896 -17.59 -10.12 26.36
C PRO A 896 -18.85 -9.26 26.17
N GLN A 897 -19.47 -8.78 27.25
CA GLN A 897 -20.65 -7.90 27.15
C GLN A 897 -20.32 -6.55 26.47
N TYR A 898 -19.13 -5.98 26.67
CA TYR A 898 -18.71 -4.77 25.95
C TYR A 898 -18.58 -5.03 24.44
N VAL A 899 -18.02 -6.18 24.07
CA VAL A 899 -17.92 -6.60 22.67
C VAL A 899 -19.30 -6.85 22.07
N ALA A 900 -20.17 -7.54 22.80
CA ALA A 900 -21.56 -7.81 22.43
C ALA A 900 -22.34 -6.51 22.17
N PHE A 901 -22.16 -5.49 23.00
CA PHE A 901 -22.82 -4.21 22.86
C PHE A 901 -22.55 -3.55 21.51
N TYR A 902 -21.29 -3.43 21.11
CA TYR A 902 -20.95 -2.81 19.82
C TYR A 902 -21.29 -3.71 18.63
N LYS A 903 -21.23 -5.04 18.79
CA LYS A 903 -21.66 -5.98 17.75
C LYS A 903 -23.17 -6.02 17.57
N TYR A 904 -23.94 -5.80 18.62
CA TYR A 904 -25.39 -5.62 18.55
C TYR A 904 -25.76 -4.36 17.76
N ILE A 905 -25.08 -3.23 18.04
CA ILE A 905 -25.26 -1.97 17.27
C ILE A 905 -25.06 -2.22 15.78
N GLU A 906 -23.98 -2.92 15.44
CA GLU A 906 -23.60 -3.21 14.05
C GLU A 906 -24.56 -4.18 13.36
N ASN A 907 -24.92 -5.30 13.99
CA ASN A 907 -25.54 -6.44 13.32
C ASN A 907 -27.07 -6.53 13.49
N GLU A 908 -27.59 -6.22 14.69
CA GLU A 908 -29.01 -6.40 15.03
C GLU A 908 -29.78 -5.08 15.06
N ALA A 909 -29.30 -4.10 15.85
CA ALA A 909 -29.87 -2.76 15.82
C ALA A 909 -29.75 -2.18 14.40
N ARG A 910 -28.64 -2.52 13.71
CA ARG A 910 -28.28 -2.05 12.36
C ARG A 910 -28.35 -0.53 12.28
N SER A 911 -27.77 0.13 13.28
CA SER A 911 -27.72 1.59 13.32
C SER A 911 -26.97 2.12 12.11
N ASP A 912 -27.57 3.10 11.44
CA ASP A 912 -26.96 3.78 10.30
C ASP A 912 -25.94 4.83 10.75
N MET A 913 -26.08 5.36 11.98
CA MET A 913 -25.12 6.26 12.64
C MET A 913 -25.01 6.02 14.15
#